data_AF-A0A316NF74-F1
#
_entry.id   AF-A0A316NF74-F1
#
_cell.length_a   1.000
_cell.length_b   1.000
_cell.length_c   1.000
_cell.angle_alpha   90.00
_cell.angle_beta   90.00
_cell.angle_gamma   90.00
#
_symmetry.space_group_name_H-M   'P 1'
#
loop_
_entity.id
_entity.type
_entity.pdbx_description
1 polymer ?
#
loop_
_entity_poly.entity_id
_entity_poly.type
_entity_poly.pdbx_seq_one_letter_code
_entity_poly.pdbx_strand_id
1 'polypeptide(L)'
;MRIRIYQIKAEQMRKFAFVGLRDLERLQGNRNVHAENYDMVYQGNVDCNNLEEIYSLFNLNHPSDYYSRSLSVSDVVEVVDDTKIVPGFYFCDSSGFAEIDFEVQKAAGYPEKTEIRPVVTNTPKTLIVNLFAGPGAGKSTCAWRLAGELTRQGLRVEYVPEYAKELVWDNRMDLLDGSLEHQRIIFEEQNHRIQRLVGKVDVVVTDSPILFSVLYSNEYSSEFDMAVRTAFSNYNNFNLSINRGNDFDPAGRIQTEAESLAMDDKIQNYLRSHKIFCITYDRDDIERIVGNIHNTYERINAPAPVQNEKSENKKAFKEVLQERGIRPDERIFIEVPPSSRPKLVKYDLDAIGQIPIEEILSDYGVQLQRNHFFKLRDERSASAKYYPETNSWFDFGGGSNKGGGTIQLVMELENVGKSEAIRLLGKRYHIRELTTPAGAERFNWLSNKDFQLIGIDAQNPLRAPKNPYQSYTEEQAARLKEAMNLPMNELLEKNPGQYKAILETVAVPFVKSVRTDYYCVLDSLTTAEKEQAPESLEVTFLKDSAKQAFEEYRKTYATLRSSAYNVRLNVAELKPDFERDLKLARQGRLKIEVGDYPYSEFKKLPGANVYREMSLQHYQLMQEQLHGGQLTVDRPFCAFRQNGRINLVLKEPDKSYFDDLFRGVEYYTQKLYPEILDKAVHGLNRDNMQNGYEIEL
;
A
#
# COMPACT_ATOMS: atom_id res chain seq x y z
N MET A 1 4.54 30.75 20.49
CA MET A 1 4.77 32.14 20.91
C MET A 1 5.61 32.88 19.88
N ARG A 2 5.19 34.06 19.41
CA ARG A 2 6.05 34.89 18.54
C ARG A 2 6.83 35.90 19.37
N ILE A 3 8.16 35.90 19.25
CA ILE A 3 9.03 36.77 20.06
C ILE A 3 10.05 37.53 19.22
N ARG A 4 10.61 38.59 19.81
CA ARG A 4 11.85 39.25 19.36
C ARG A 4 12.79 39.47 20.54
N ILE A 5 14.09 39.41 20.28
CA ILE A 5 15.12 39.65 21.30
C ILE A 5 15.96 40.85 20.89
N TYR A 6 16.15 41.76 21.85
CA TYR A 6 16.95 42.96 21.71
C TYR A 6 18.11 42.89 22.71
N GLN A 7 19.32 43.09 22.20
CA GLN A 7 20.54 43.07 23.01
C GLN A 7 21.28 44.40 22.89
N ILE A 8 21.96 44.80 23.97
CA ILE A 8 22.71 46.05 24.01
C ILE A 8 23.82 46.05 22.96
N LYS A 9 23.91 47.14 22.19
CA LYS A 9 24.96 47.40 21.20
C LYS A 9 26.35 47.22 21.80
N ALA A 10 27.27 46.66 21.03
CA ALA A 10 28.65 46.41 21.46
C ALA A 10 29.34 47.64 22.08
N GLU A 11 29.09 48.84 21.53
CA GLU A 11 29.64 50.11 22.01
C GLU A 11 29.07 50.57 23.37
N GLN A 12 27.85 50.16 23.71
CA GLN A 12 27.15 50.50 24.96
C GLN A 12 27.33 49.43 26.05
N MET A 13 27.82 48.23 25.70
CA MET A 13 27.95 47.11 26.65
C MET A 13 28.78 47.45 27.88
N ARG A 14 29.86 48.26 27.75
CA ARG A 14 30.71 48.64 28.89
C ARG A 14 29.95 49.42 29.98
N LYS A 15 28.86 50.09 29.63
CA LYS A 15 28.10 50.93 30.56
C LYS A 15 26.83 50.26 31.06
N PHE A 16 26.19 49.42 30.24
CA PHE A 16 24.82 48.96 30.49
C PHE A 16 24.65 47.43 30.44
N ALA A 17 25.64 46.66 29.98
CA ALA A 17 25.51 45.19 29.95
C ALA A 17 25.50 44.60 31.37
N PHE A 18 24.64 43.61 31.58
CA PHE A 18 24.42 42.91 32.85
C PHE A 18 23.96 43.80 34.01
N VAL A 19 23.47 45.01 33.71
CA VAL A 19 22.93 45.93 34.71
C VAL A 19 21.43 45.69 34.84
N GLY A 20 20.97 45.34 36.05
CA GLY A 20 19.54 45.21 36.36
C GLY A 20 18.84 46.57 36.52
N LEU A 21 17.50 46.61 36.53
CA LEU A 21 16.75 47.87 36.52
C LEU A 21 17.03 48.75 37.75
N ARG A 22 17.27 48.13 38.91
CA ARG A 22 17.61 48.84 40.15
C ARG A 22 18.96 49.56 40.08
N ASP A 23 19.95 48.94 39.45
CA ASP A 23 21.28 49.53 39.30
C ASP A 23 21.32 50.52 38.13
N LEU A 24 20.49 50.29 37.11
CA LEU A 24 20.24 51.24 36.04
C LEU A 24 19.68 52.56 36.61
N GLU A 25 18.70 52.50 37.51
CA GLU A 25 18.14 53.68 38.22
C GLU A 25 19.20 54.48 38.99
N ARG A 26 20.18 53.81 39.59
CA ARG A 26 21.28 54.46 40.30
C ARG A 26 22.28 55.12 39.35
N LEU A 27 22.51 54.54 38.18
CA LEU A 27 23.48 55.01 37.20
C LEU A 27 22.97 56.21 36.39
N GLN A 28 21.70 56.24 36.03
CA GLN A 28 21.11 57.28 35.16
C GLN A 28 19.99 58.10 35.82
N GLY A 29 19.63 57.80 37.07
CA GLY A 29 18.61 58.52 37.84
C GLY A 29 17.16 58.12 37.55
N ASN A 30 16.93 57.13 36.68
CA ASN A 30 15.61 56.58 36.36
C ASN A 30 15.71 55.15 35.81
N ARG A 31 14.58 54.42 35.75
CA ARG A 31 14.52 53.03 35.25
C ARG A 31 14.31 52.88 33.74
N ASN A 32 14.40 53.96 32.97
CA ASN A 32 14.03 53.92 31.56
C ASN A 32 15.06 53.13 30.75
N VAL A 33 14.58 52.15 30.00
CA VAL A 33 15.42 51.37 29.09
C VAL A 33 15.37 52.03 27.72
N HIS A 34 16.46 52.70 27.34
CA HIS A 34 16.55 53.45 26.09
C HIS A 34 16.79 52.53 24.90
N ALA A 35 15.77 52.30 24.08
CA ALA A 35 15.80 51.41 22.91
C ALA A 35 16.91 51.76 21.89
N GLU A 36 17.32 53.03 21.79
CA GLU A 36 18.42 53.50 20.93
C GLU A 36 19.75 52.75 21.19
N ASN A 37 19.93 52.20 22.39
CA ASN A 37 21.13 51.47 22.80
C ASN A 37 21.10 49.98 22.42
N TYR A 38 20.03 49.50 21.79
CA TYR A 38 19.80 48.09 21.52
C TYR A 38 19.77 47.77 20.02
N ASP A 39 20.22 46.57 19.69
CA ASP A 39 20.07 45.92 18.38
C ASP A 39 19.03 44.79 18.49
N MET A 40 18.12 44.70 17.53
CA MET A 40 17.26 43.52 17.40
C MET A 40 18.09 42.36 16.82
N VAL A 41 18.33 41.33 17.62
CA VAL A 41 19.23 40.22 17.26
C VAL A 41 18.50 38.96 16.83
N TYR A 42 17.21 38.85 17.14
CA TYR A 42 16.41 37.68 16.82
C TYR A 42 14.94 38.03 16.68
N GLN A 43 14.27 37.35 15.74
CA GLN A 43 12.83 37.35 15.59
C GLN A 43 12.39 35.97 15.12
N GLY A 44 11.44 35.35 15.82
CA GLY A 44 11.00 34.00 15.46
C GLY A 44 9.77 33.54 16.23
N ASN A 45 9.25 32.38 15.82
CA ASN A 45 8.24 31.65 16.57
C ASN A 45 8.97 30.59 17.41
N VAL A 46 8.74 30.62 18.72
CA VAL A 46 9.30 29.66 19.66
C VAL A 46 8.18 28.86 20.32
N ASP A 47 8.46 27.58 20.61
CA ASP A 47 7.57 26.69 21.35
C ASP A 47 7.89 26.73 22.86
N CYS A 48 7.66 27.91 23.46
CA CYS A 48 7.88 28.16 24.89
C CYS A 48 6.56 28.54 25.55
N ASN A 49 6.36 28.12 26.80
CA ASN A 49 5.13 28.39 27.56
C ASN A 49 5.24 29.57 28.54
N ASN A 50 6.45 30.01 28.88
CA ASN A 50 6.75 31.11 29.81
C ASN A 50 8.09 31.79 29.46
N LEU A 51 8.39 32.95 30.06
CA LEU A 51 9.64 33.69 29.82
C LEU A 51 10.90 32.94 30.29
N GLU A 52 10.79 32.05 31.29
CA GLU A 52 11.92 31.25 31.79
C GLU A 52 12.30 30.12 30.81
N GLU A 53 11.33 29.54 30.11
CA GLU A 53 11.57 28.59 29.02
C GLU A 53 12.24 29.28 27.83
N ILE A 54 11.89 30.55 27.55
CA ILE A 54 12.63 31.36 26.56
C ILE A 54 14.07 31.54 27.02
N TYR A 55 14.29 31.95 28.27
CA TYR A 55 15.64 32.08 28.80
C TYR A 55 16.44 30.78 28.67
N SER A 56 15.82 29.64 28.97
CA SER A 56 16.45 28.32 28.85
C SER A 56 16.76 27.95 27.40
N LEU A 57 15.85 28.23 26.46
CA LEU A 57 16.05 27.97 25.03
C LEU A 57 17.25 28.75 24.50
N PHE A 58 17.34 30.05 24.76
CA PHE A 58 18.42 30.93 24.28
C PHE A 58 19.70 30.88 25.12
N ASN A 59 19.82 29.92 26.04
CA ASN A 59 21.06 29.63 26.78
C ASN A 59 21.54 28.18 26.65
N LEU A 60 20.62 27.21 26.51
CA LEU A 60 20.95 25.78 26.53
C LEU A 60 20.64 25.07 25.21
N ASN A 61 19.62 25.52 24.47
CA ASN A 61 19.09 24.84 23.29
C ASN A 61 18.79 25.87 22.19
N HIS A 62 19.81 26.62 21.75
CA HIS A 62 19.61 27.75 20.85
C HIS A 62 18.87 27.32 19.56
N PRO A 63 17.90 28.11 19.09
CA PRO A 63 17.34 27.92 17.76
C PRO A 63 18.45 27.91 16.69
N SER A 64 18.30 27.10 15.65
CA SER A 64 19.33 26.93 14.63
C SER A 64 19.62 28.20 13.82
N ASP A 65 18.70 29.18 13.86
CA ASP A 65 18.78 30.52 13.26
C ASP A 65 19.19 31.61 14.26
N TYR A 66 19.54 31.26 15.51
CA TYR A 66 20.03 32.18 16.52
C TYR A 66 21.56 32.20 16.56
N TYR A 67 22.16 33.29 16.09
CA TYR A 67 23.62 33.45 16.00
C TYR A 67 24.20 34.51 16.95
N SER A 68 23.37 35.10 17.82
CA SER A 68 23.82 36.08 18.80
C SER A 68 24.29 35.43 20.10
N ARG A 69 24.83 36.24 21.02
CA ARG A 69 25.24 35.78 22.36
C ARG A 69 24.02 35.32 23.15
N SER A 70 24.22 34.41 24.11
CA SER A 70 23.14 33.91 24.96
C SER A 70 22.39 35.03 25.69
N LEU A 71 21.10 34.79 25.95
CA LEU A 71 20.22 35.75 26.59
C LEU A 71 20.67 35.99 28.04
N SER A 72 20.87 37.25 28.42
CA SER A 72 21.38 37.62 29.74
C SER A 72 20.69 38.83 30.35
N VAL A 73 20.99 39.12 31.62
CA VAL A 73 20.60 40.36 32.29
C VAL A 73 20.91 41.56 31.39
N SER A 74 20.00 42.53 31.34
CA SER A 74 19.99 43.72 30.47
C SER A 74 19.44 43.55 29.06
N ASP A 75 19.15 42.32 28.61
CA ASP A 75 18.49 42.06 27.34
C ASP A 75 16.97 42.22 27.44
N VAL A 76 16.29 42.49 26.32
CA VAL A 76 14.83 42.69 26.28
C VAL A 76 14.19 41.66 25.36
N VAL A 77 13.15 41.00 25.84
CA VAL A 77 12.29 40.08 25.09
C VAL A 77 10.96 40.75 24.80
N GLU A 78 10.63 40.94 23.53
CA GLU A 78 9.29 41.34 23.10
C GLU A 78 8.45 40.09 22.81
N VAL A 79 7.31 39.98 23.47
CA VAL A 79 6.28 39.00 23.11
C VAL A 79 5.30 39.69 22.17
N VAL A 80 5.30 39.28 20.91
CA VAL A 80 4.54 39.93 19.83
C VAL A 80 3.12 39.36 19.72
N ASP A 81 2.97 38.04 19.86
CA ASP A 81 1.69 37.35 19.75
C ASP A 81 1.75 36.01 20.52
N ASP A 82 0.87 35.85 21.51
CA ASP A 82 0.74 34.65 22.33
C ASP A 82 -0.65 34.56 23.02
N THR A 83 -1.07 33.35 23.38
CA THR A 83 -2.35 33.10 24.08
C THR A 83 -2.21 32.93 25.60
N LYS A 84 -0.98 32.83 26.12
CA LYS A 84 -0.66 32.51 27.53
C LYS A 84 0.13 33.61 28.23
N ILE A 85 1.00 34.35 27.53
CA ILE A 85 1.71 35.53 28.04
C ILE A 85 1.10 36.79 27.41
N VAL A 86 0.96 37.85 28.20
CA VAL A 86 0.49 39.15 27.69
C VAL A 86 1.53 39.68 26.69
N PRO A 87 1.13 40.08 25.46
CA PRO A 87 2.05 40.72 24.54
C PRO A 87 2.60 42.02 25.13
N GLY A 88 3.92 42.20 25.08
CA GLY A 88 4.60 43.30 25.77
C GLY A 88 6.13 43.16 25.73
N PHE A 89 6.85 44.08 26.39
CA PHE A 89 8.31 44.08 26.45
C PHE A 89 8.79 43.70 27.85
N TYR A 90 9.68 42.72 27.91
CA TYR A 90 10.15 42.10 29.14
C TYR A 90 11.67 42.19 29.24
N PHE A 91 12.15 43.00 30.17
CA PHE A 91 13.57 43.14 30.48
C PHE A 91 14.05 41.96 31.33
N CYS A 92 15.11 41.29 30.89
CA CYS A 92 15.80 40.26 31.69
C CYS A 92 16.54 40.96 32.83
N ASP A 93 16.00 40.86 34.05
CA ASP A 93 16.60 41.47 35.24
C ASP A 93 17.47 40.45 35.99
N SER A 94 18.10 40.85 37.09
CA SER A 94 18.94 39.97 37.92
C SER A 94 18.20 38.75 38.47
N SER A 95 16.87 38.78 38.48
CA SER A 95 16.00 37.66 38.83
C SER A 95 14.71 37.75 38.01
N GLY A 96 14.55 36.83 37.06
CA GLY A 96 13.39 36.77 36.17
C GLY A 96 13.27 37.97 35.23
N PHE A 97 12.04 38.28 34.85
CA PHE A 97 11.73 39.29 33.84
C PHE A 97 10.82 40.39 34.40
N ALA A 98 11.12 41.63 34.06
CA ALA A 98 10.33 42.80 34.43
C ALA A 98 9.71 43.42 33.17
N GLU A 99 8.41 43.70 33.20
CA GLU A 99 7.73 44.41 32.12
C GLU A 99 8.19 45.89 32.08
N ILE A 100 8.47 46.39 30.88
CA ILE A 100 9.00 47.75 30.66
C ILE A 100 8.29 48.42 29.47
N ASP A 101 8.30 49.76 29.47
CA ASP A 101 8.02 50.53 28.26
C ASP A 101 9.28 50.62 27.40
N PHE A 102 9.19 50.18 26.15
CA PHE A 102 10.34 50.13 25.24
C PHE A 102 9.97 50.71 23.87
N GLU A 103 10.57 51.84 23.52
CA GLU A 103 10.32 52.56 22.25
C GLU A 103 11.01 51.85 21.07
N VAL A 104 10.47 50.70 20.70
CA VAL A 104 11.10 49.73 19.79
C VAL A 104 11.50 50.29 18.42
N GLN A 105 10.80 51.33 17.93
CA GLN A 105 11.12 52.02 16.67
C GLN A 105 12.51 52.68 16.68
N LYS A 106 13.06 52.94 17.86
CA LYS A 106 14.38 53.54 18.04
C LYS A 106 15.50 52.50 18.16
N ALA A 107 15.18 51.22 18.31
CA ALA A 107 16.18 50.16 18.30
C ALA A 107 16.70 49.91 16.89
N ALA A 108 18.00 49.67 16.76
CA ALA A 108 18.61 49.41 15.46
C ALA A 108 18.21 48.00 14.96
N GLY A 109 17.97 47.89 13.65
CA GLY A 109 17.49 46.67 13.02
C GLY A 109 15.98 46.44 13.11
N TYR A 110 15.22 47.39 13.71
CA TYR A 110 13.76 47.33 13.69
C TYR A 110 13.20 47.67 12.30
N PRO A 111 12.40 46.81 11.65
CA PRO A 111 11.88 47.07 10.31
C PRO A 111 10.79 48.15 10.34
N GLU A 112 10.98 49.27 9.62
CA GLU A 112 9.94 50.29 9.44
C GLU A 112 8.73 49.74 8.68
N LYS A 113 7.54 50.22 9.08
CA LYS A 113 6.20 49.80 8.63
C LYS A 113 6.17 49.36 7.16
N THR A 114 6.13 48.04 6.96
CA THR A 114 5.74 47.43 5.69
C THR A 114 4.60 46.47 5.98
N GLU A 115 3.50 46.56 5.23
CA GLU A 115 2.41 45.60 5.28
C GLU A 115 2.96 44.18 5.17
N ILE A 116 2.79 43.40 6.23
CA ILE A 116 3.41 42.09 6.38
C ILE A 116 2.57 41.06 5.62
N ARG A 117 2.99 40.75 4.38
CA ARG A 117 2.76 39.40 3.84
C ARG A 117 3.56 38.42 4.70
N PRO A 118 3.02 37.22 5.01
CA PRO A 118 3.71 36.25 5.85
C PRO A 118 5.03 35.87 5.17
N VAL A 119 6.16 36.25 5.78
CA VAL A 119 7.47 35.70 5.41
C VAL A 119 7.54 34.31 6.03
N VAL A 120 7.14 33.32 5.24
CA VAL A 120 7.53 31.93 5.46
C VAL A 120 9.03 31.87 5.16
N THR A 121 9.88 31.72 6.16
CA THR A 121 11.29 31.35 5.94
C THR A 121 11.32 29.88 5.51
N ASN A 122 10.93 29.62 4.27
CA ASN A 122 11.09 28.33 3.62
C ASN A 122 12.54 28.23 3.14
N THR A 123 13.50 28.03 4.05
CA THR A 123 14.77 27.43 3.64
C THR A 123 14.45 25.97 3.30
N PRO A 124 14.63 25.53 2.04
CA PRO A 124 14.32 24.16 1.66
C PRO A 124 15.16 23.19 2.51
N LYS A 125 14.48 22.26 3.18
CA LYS A 125 15.07 21.11 3.84
C LYS A 125 15.82 20.28 2.80
N THR A 126 17.08 20.01 3.08
CA THR A 126 17.92 19.13 2.25
C THR A 126 17.47 17.68 2.39
N LEU A 127 17.34 16.98 1.26
CA LEU A 127 17.11 15.53 1.20
C LEU A 127 18.44 14.78 1.02
N ILE A 128 18.71 13.77 1.82
CA ILE A 128 19.87 12.89 1.70
C ILE A 128 19.45 11.59 1.01
N VAL A 129 19.95 11.37 -0.20
CA VAL A 129 19.71 10.19 -1.02
C VAL A 129 20.83 9.18 -0.77
N ASN A 130 20.51 8.09 -0.09
CA ASN A 130 21.45 7.05 0.34
C ASN A 130 21.37 5.82 -0.56
N LEU A 131 22.50 5.43 -1.16
CA LEU A 131 22.57 4.23 -2.00
C LEU A 131 23.15 3.03 -1.22
N PHE A 132 22.36 1.98 -1.09
CA PHE A 132 22.70 0.74 -0.37
C PHE A 132 22.98 -0.42 -1.32
N ALA A 133 24.22 -0.87 -1.35
CA ALA A 133 24.66 -2.13 -1.94
C ALA A 133 26.10 -2.40 -1.52
N GLY A 134 26.57 -3.63 -1.65
CA GLY A 134 27.96 -4.01 -1.44
C GLY A 134 28.91 -3.33 -2.44
N PRO A 135 30.21 -3.40 -2.20
CA PRO A 135 31.22 -2.94 -3.15
C PRO A 135 30.99 -3.62 -4.49
N GLY A 136 30.94 -2.88 -5.60
CA GLY A 136 30.76 -3.48 -6.94
C GLY A 136 29.40 -3.55 -7.54
N ALA A 137 28.36 -3.17 -6.81
CA ALA A 137 27.03 -3.12 -7.40
C ALA A 137 26.82 -1.98 -8.41
N GLY A 138 27.80 -1.07 -8.57
CA GLY A 138 27.67 0.11 -9.45
C GLY A 138 27.07 1.34 -8.76
N LYS A 139 27.15 1.42 -7.42
CA LYS A 139 26.61 2.54 -6.64
C LYS A 139 27.13 3.90 -7.09
N SER A 140 28.44 4.08 -7.16
CA SER A 140 29.05 5.36 -7.56
C SER A 140 28.57 5.78 -8.95
N THR A 141 28.55 4.86 -9.92
CA THR A 141 28.06 5.14 -11.28
C THR A 141 26.58 5.57 -11.28
N CYS A 142 25.74 4.89 -10.51
CA CYS A 142 24.34 5.28 -10.35
C CYS A 142 24.22 6.65 -9.65
N ALA A 143 24.97 6.89 -8.58
CA ALA A 143 24.99 8.16 -7.86
C ALA A 143 25.33 9.35 -8.78
N TRP A 144 26.37 9.19 -9.62
CA TRP A 144 26.76 10.18 -10.61
C TRP A 144 25.64 10.47 -11.61
N ARG A 145 24.99 9.42 -12.14
CA ARG A 145 23.86 9.57 -13.07
C ARG A 145 22.68 10.28 -12.40
N LEU A 146 22.34 9.91 -11.17
CA LEU A 146 21.26 10.54 -10.40
C LEU A 146 21.56 12.00 -10.11
N ALA A 147 22.77 12.32 -9.63
CA ALA A 147 23.16 13.69 -9.33
C ALA A 147 23.10 14.58 -10.60
N GLY A 148 23.62 14.07 -11.73
CA GLY A 148 23.56 14.78 -13.01
C GLY A 148 22.13 15.03 -13.47
N GLU A 149 21.27 14.01 -13.40
CA GLU A 149 19.87 14.13 -13.86
C GLU A 149 19.02 15.03 -12.95
N LEU A 150 19.19 14.96 -11.63
CA LEU A 150 18.53 15.86 -10.69
C LEU A 150 18.97 17.33 -10.89
N THR A 151 20.26 17.54 -11.15
CA THR A 151 20.80 18.87 -11.47
C THR A 151 20.20 19.39 -12.78
N ARG A 152 20.09 18.54 -13.81
CA ARG A 152 19.45 18.87 -15.09
C ARG A 152 17.99 19.30 -14.92
N GLN A 153 17.31 18.78 -13.91
CA GLN A 153 15.93 19.09 -13.57
C GLN A 153 15.78 20.32 -12.64
N GLY A 154 16.89 21.00 -12.31
CA GLY A 154 16.86 22.30 -11.63
C GLY A 154 17.04 22.26 -10.11
N LEU A 155 17.30 21.10 -9.51
CA LEU A 155 17.64 20.98 -8.09
C LEU A 155 19.13 21.28 -7.87
N ARG A 156 19.48 22.00 -6.79
CA ARG A 156 20.87 22.14 -6.35
C ARG A 156 21.30 20.84 -5.71
N VAL A 157 22.07 20.03 -6.44
CA VAL A 157 22.47 18.69 -6.00
C VAL A 157 23.98 18.63 -5.80
N GLU A 158 24.40 18.03 -4.69
CA GLU A 158 25.81 17.73 -4.43
C GLU A 158 26.00 16.22 -4.28
N TYR A 159 27.04 15.70 -4.93
CA TYR A 159 27.45 14.31 -4.80
C TYR A 159 28.54 14.19 -3.74
N VAL A 160 28.29 13.37 -2.71
CA VAL A 160 29.27 13.08 -1.66
C VAL A 160 29.81 11.65 -1.88
N PRO A 161 31.05 11.51 -2.36
CA PRO A 161 31.65 10.19 -2.57
C PRO A 161 32.04 9.52 -1.24
N GLU A 162 32.19 8.21 -1.29
CA GLU A 162 32.73 7.38 -0.22
C GLU A 162 34.15 7.77 0.22
N TYR A 163 34.31 8.20 1.47
CA TYR A 163 35.62 8.54 2.04
C TYR A 163 36.57 7.34 2.13
N ALA A 164 36.06 6.14 2.45
CA ALA A 164 36.89 4.94 2.52
C ALA A 164 37.61 4.63 1.19
N LYS A 165 36.99 4.97 0.06
CA LYS A 165 37.59 4.81 -1.27
C LYS A 165 38.75 5.78 -1.50
N GLU A 166 38.67 7.00 -0.97
CA GLU A 166 39.78 7.97 -1.00
C GLU A 166 40.98 7.46 -0.19
N LEU A 167 40.74 6.87 0.98
CA LEU A 167 41.81 6.27 1.78
C LEU A 167 42.54 5.12 1.04
N VAL A 168 41.83 4.36 0.21
CA VAL A 168 42.46 3.37 -0.68
C VAL A 168 43.38 4.06 -1.69
N TRP A 169 42.95 5.16 -2.30
CA TRP A 169 43.77 5.91 -3.26
C TRP A 169 44.96 6.61 -2.61
N ASP A 170 44.79 7.12 -1.39
CA ASP A 170 45.83 7.76 -0.57
C ASP A 170 46.77 6.72 0.08
N ASN A 171 46.56 5.43 -0.18
CA ASN A 171 47.32 4.32 0.37
C ASN A 171 47.33 4.30 1.91
N ARG A 172 46.26 4.80 2.54
CA ARG A 172 46.00 4.83 3.98
C ARG A 172 45.25 3.58 4.44
N MET A 173 45.80 2.43 4.09
CA MET A 173 45.21 1.12 4.40
C MET A 173 45.17 0.83 5.90
N ASP A 174 46.00 1.54 6.69
CA ASP A 174 46.02 1.50 8.15
C ASP A 174 44.66 1.86 8.77
N LEU A 175 43.91 2.77 8.13
CA LEU A 175 42.60 3.23 8.60
C LEU A 175 41.43 2.36 8.13
N LEU A 176 41.68 1.31 7.33
CA LEU A 176 40.65 0.45 6.72
C LEU A 176 40.63 -0.96 7.32
N ASP A 177 41.19 -1.12 8.52
CA ASP A 177 41.29 -2.42 9.22
C ASP A 177 39.96 -2.93 9.80
N GLY A 178 38.92 -2.10 9.83
CA GLY A 178 37.60 -2.43 10.38
C GLY A 178 37.51 -2.29 11.90
N SER A 179 38.53 -1.73 12.57
CA SER A 179 38.49 -1.44 14.01
C SER A 179 37.44 -0.38 14.34
N LEU A 180 36.88 -0.44 15.55
CA LEU A 180 35.86 0.52 16.00
C LEU A 180 36.39 1.97 16.02
N GLU A 181 37.67 2.17 16.36
CA GLU A 181 38.32 3.48 16.35
C GLU A 181 38.37 4.07 14.94
N HIS A 182 38.83 3.30 13.96
CA HIS A 182 38.89 3.78 12.58
C HIS A 182 37.51 3.94 11.94
N GLN A 183 36.53 3.07 12.26
CA GLN A 183 35.15 3.25 11.81
C GLN A 183 34.50 4.52 12.37
N ARG A 184 34.87 4.96 13.58
CA ARG A 184 34.46 6.28 14.12
C ARG A 184 35.03 7.43 13.30
N ILE A 185 36.32 7.38 12.95
CA ILE A 185 36.96 8.40 12.12
C ILE A 185 36.29 8.47 10.74
N ILE A 186 36.03 7.32 10.11
CA ILE A 186 35.34 7.24 8.82
C ILE A 186 33.93 7.81 8.93
N PHE A 187 33.19 7.46 10.00
CA PHE A 187 31.86 8.00 10.27
C PHE A 187 31.87 9.52 10.43
N GLU A 188 32.77 10.06 11.26
CA GLU A 188 32.85 11.50 11.55
C GLU A 188 33.13 12.30 10.28
N GLU A 189 34.08 11.85 9.45
CA GLU A 189 34.41 12.52 8.20
C GLU A 189 33.27 12.42 7.17
N GLN A 190 32.71 11.22 6.96
CA GLN A 190 31.58 11.02 6.04
C GLN A 190 30.37 11.86 6.46
N ASN A 191 30.07 11.90 7.76
CA ASN A 191 28.97 12.68 8.30
C ASN A 191 29.25 14.19 8.20
N HIS A 192 30.47 14.66 8.46
CA HIS A 192 30.87 16.06 8.29
C HIS A 192 30.65 16.55 6.85
N ARG A 193 31.03 15.73 5.85
CA ARG A 193 30.84 16.02 4.42
C ARG A 193 29.38 16.20 4.03
N ILE A 194 28.47 15.45 4.66
CA ILE A 194 27.02 15.60 4.49
C ILE A 194 26.53 16.84 5.25
N GLN A 195 26.87 16.98 6.53
CA GLN A 195 26.39 18.06 7.41
C GLN A 195 26.69 19.45 6.86
N ARG A 196 27.89 19.67 6.30
CA ARG A 196 28.27 20.97 5.76
C ARG A 196 27.38 21.45 4.60
N LEU A 197 26.63 20.53 3.95
CA LEU A 197 25.73 20.78 2.82
C LEU A 197 24.27 20.95 3.25
N VAL A 198 23.89 20.45 4.42
CA VAL A 198 22.52 20.54 4.94
C VAL A 198 22.11 22.00 5.08
N GLY A 199 20.94 22.33 4.52
CA GLY A 199 20.38 23.68 4.46
C GLY A 199 20.95 24.56 3.34
N LYS A 200 21.99 24.11 2.62
CA LYS A 200 22.62 24.87 1.52
C LYS A 200 22.23 24.36 0.14
N VAL A 201 21.96 23.06 0.04
CA VAL A 201 21.59 22.38 -1.21
C VAL A 201 20.25 21.67 -1.05
N ASP A 202 19.61 21.36 -2.18
CA ASP A 202 18.29 20.75 -2.21
C ASP A 202 18.38 19.25 -1.96
N VAL A 203 19.35 18.60 -2.60
CA VAL A 203 19.59 17.16 -2.49
C VAL A 203 21.08 16.87 -2.33
N VAL A 204 21.42 15.95 -1.43
CA VAL A 204 22.75 15.33 -1.36
C VAL A 204 22.61 13.88 -1.81
N VAL A 205 23.37 13.45 -2.80
CA VAL A 205 23.43 12.04 -3.21
C VAL A 205 24.72 11.43 -2.68
N THR A 206 24.64 10.33 -1.94
CA THR A 206 25.81 9.62 -1.39
C THR A 206 25.80 8.14 -1.74
N ASP A 207 26.95 7.63 -2.20
CA ASP A 207 27.18 6.21 -2.43
C ASP A 207 27.74 5.47 -1.20
N SER A 208 27.96 6.21 -0.11
CA SER A 208 28.34 5.69 1.21
C SER A 208 27.41 6.29 2.28
N PRO A 209 26.25 5.65 2.54
CA PRO A 209 25.38 6.01 3.65
C PRO A 209 26.14 5.88 4.97
N ILE A 210 25.97 6.82 5.91
CA ILE A 210 26.72 6.82 7.18
C ILE A 210 26.51 5.56 8.04
N LEU A 211 25.45 4.78 7.77
CA LEU A 211 25.21 3.46 8.38
C LEU A 211 26.30 2.43 8.02
N PHE A 212 27.05 2.63 6.94
CA PHE A 212 28.12 1.73 6.52
C PHE A 212 29.21 1.59 7.58
N SER A 213 29.51 2.64 8.35
CA SER A 213 30.51 2.57 9.41
C SER A 213 30.20 1.52 10.49
N VAL A 214 28.91 1.22 10.73
CA VAL A 214 28.49 0.12 11.62
C VAL A 214 28.68 -1.23 10.93
N LEU A 215 28.37 -1.31 9.64
CA LEU A 215 28.38 -2.56 8.88
C LEU A 215 29.79 -3.04 8.52
N TYR A 216 30.74 -2.12 8.36
CA TYR A 216 32.16 -2.43 8.09
C TYR A 216 33.01 -2.56 9.36
N SER A 217 32.42 -2.40 10.55
CA SER A 217 33.10 -2.69 11.81
C SER A 217 33.25 -4.20 12.02
N ASN A 218 34.43 -4.62 12.45
CA ASN A 218 34.71 -5.99 12.90
C ASN A 218 34.11 -6.28 14.28
N GLU A 219 33.85 -5.22 15.06
CA GLU A 219 33.31 -5.30 16.40
C GLU A 219 31.97 -4.57 16.49
N TYR A 220 30.97 -5.21 17.09
CA TYR A 220 29.68 -4.59 17.33
C TYR A 220 29.70 -3.83 18.67
N SER A 221 29.44 -2.52 18.61
CA SER A 221 29.19 -1.66 19.77
C SER A 221 27.80 -1.05 19.65
N SER A 222 26.95 -1.32 20.64
CA SER A 222 25.60 -0.78 20.74
C SER A 222 25.56 0.74 20.83
N GLU A 223 26.55 1.34 21.50
CA GLU A 223 26.67 2.78 21.70
C GLU A 223 27.03 3.46 20.38
N PHE A 224 27.96 2.87 19.64
CA PHE A 224 28.34 3.37 18.32
C PHE A 224 27.19 3.23 17.32
N ASP A 225 26.54 2.06 17.26
CA ASP A 225 25.36 1.84 16.41
C ASP A 225 24.27 2.88 16.71
N MET A 226 23.92 3.06 17.99
CA MET A 226 22.92 4.05 18.41
C MET A 226 23.31 5.49 18.01
N ALA A 227 24.59 5.87 18.16
CA ALA A 227 25.07 7.19 17.76
C ALA A 227 24.95 7.42 16.24
N VAL A 228 25.37 6.44 15.44
CA VAL A 228 25.29 6.50 13.97
C VAL A 228 23.82 6.55 13.52
N ARG A 229 22.94 5.72 14.09
CA ARG A 229 21.50 5.75 13.78
C ARG A 229 20.82 7.04 14.20
N THR A 230 21.22 7.62 15.32
CA THR A 230 20.71 8.94 15.77
C THR A 230 21.08 10.02 14.77
N ALA A 231 22.36 10.08 14.36
CA ALA A 231 22.82 11.01 13.33
C ALA A 231 22.08 10.79 12.00
N PHE A 232 21.90 9.53 11.59
CA PHE A 232 21.13 9.16 10.40
C PHE A 232 19.68 9.65 10.50
N SER A 233 18.99 9.43 11.62
CA SER A 233 17.59 9.84 11.81
C SER A 233 17.37 11.36 11.82
N ASN A 234 18.43 12.15 12.07
CA ASN A 234 18.36 13.61 12.04
C ASN A 234 18.31 14.18 10.61
N TYR A 235 18.56 13.36 9.59
CA TYR A 235 18.43 13.76 8.18
C TYR A 235 17.07 13.39 7.59
N ASN A 236 16.66 14.14 6.57
CA ASN A 236 15.60 13.70 5.68
C ASN A 236 16.19 12.66 4.71
N ASN A 237 15.96 11.38 4.94
CA ASN A 237 16.58 10.32 4.14
C ASN A 237 15.66 9.78 3.05
N PHE A 238 16.23 9.54 1.88
CA PHE A 238 15.66 8.69 0.84
C PHE A 238 16.62 7.53 0.60
N ASN A 239 16.23 6.32 0.97
CA ASN A 239 17.10 5.14 0.92
C ASN A 239 16.73 4.27 -0.26
N LEU A 240 17.71 3.95 -1.09
CA LEU A 240 17.53 3.10 -2.25
C LEU A 240 18.59 2.00 -2.29
N SER A 241 18.19 0.80 -2.68
CA SER A 241 19.09 -0.33 -2.93
C SER A 241 19.18 -0.59 -4.42
N ILE A 242 20.37 -0.97 -4.89
CA ILE A 242 20.66 -1.18 -6.31
C ILE A 242 20.88 -2.66 -6.57
N ASN A 243 20.14 -3.22 -7.51
CA ASN A 243 20.38 -4.58 -7.99
C ASN A 243 21.77 -4.69 -8.64
N ARG A 244 22.59 -5.63 -8.15
CA ARG A 244 23.91 -5.92 -8.71
C ARG A 244 23.78 -6.51 -10.11
N GLY A 245 24.68 -6.17 -11.01
CA GLY A 245 24.79 -6.86 -12.31
C GLY A 245 25.96 -7.84 -12.36
N ASN A 246 26.23 -8.40 -13.54
CA ASN A 246 27.12 -9.54 -13.69
C ASN A 246 28.63 -9.20 -13.68
N ASP A 247 29.01 -7.92 -13.70
CA ASP A 247 30.41 -7.49 -13.83
C ASP A 247 30.97 -6.96 -12.50
N PHE A 248 32.06 -7.55 -12.01
CA PHE A 248 32.79 -7.10 -10.82
C PHE A 248 34.11 -6.41 -11.21
N ASP A 249 34.19 -5.09 -11.01
CA ASP A 249 35.43 -4.32 -11.17
C ASP A 249 36.21 -4.27 -9.84
N PRO A 250 37.43 -4.84 -9.74
CA PRO A 250 38.22 -4.85 -8.51
C PRO A 250 38.91 -3.50 -8.18
N ALA A 251 38.92 -2.52 -9.08
CA ALA A 251 39.66 -1.27 -8.87
C ALA A 251 39.09 -0.43 -7.70
N GLY A 252 39.99 0.02 -6.81
CA GLY A 252 39.66 0.86 -5.65
C GLY A 252 38.90 0.12 -4.55
N ARG A 253 39.10 -1.20 -4.39
CA ARG A 253 38.44 -2.03 -3.39
C ARG A 253 39.39 -2.90 -2.62
N ILE A 254 39.01 -3.17 -1.38
CA ILE A 254 39.73 -4.09 -0.49
C ILE A 254 39.05 -5.47 -0.40
N GLN A 255 37.78 -5.58 -0.81
CA GLN A 255 36.99 -6.81 -0.75
C GLN A 255 37.01 -7.60 -2.06
N THR A 256 36.94 -8.92 -1.94
CA THR A 256 36.67 -9.87 -3.03
C THR A 256 35.20 -9.82 -3.48
N GLU A 257 34.90 -10.45 -4.62
CA GLU A 257 33.52 -10.57 -5.11
C GLU A 257 32.62 -11.33 -4.14
N ALA A 258 33.11 -12.42 -3.54
CA ALA A 258 32.36 -13.21 -2.56
C ALA A 258 32.07 -12.42 -1.27
N GLU A 259 33.04 -11.67 -0.75
CA GLU A 259 32.86 -10.77 0.40
C GLU A 259 31.89 -9.63 0.06
N SER A 260 31.92 -9.14 -1.18
CA SER A 260 31.01 -8.11 -1.65
C SER A 260 29.56 -8.57 -1.74
N LEU A 261 29.31 -9.84 -2.06
CA LEU A 261 27.99 -10.47 -2.05
C LEU A 261 27.52 -10.72 -0.61
N ALA A 262 28.38 -11.25 0.26
CA ALA A 262 28.05 -11.42 1.69
C ALA A 262 27.69 -10.08 2.36
N MET A 263 28.31 -8.99 1.91
CA MET A 263 27.98 -7.64 2.36
C MET A 263 26.57 -7.19 1.94
N ASP A 264 26.07 -7.61 0.78
CA ASP A 264 24.68 -7.31 0.37
C ASP A 264 23.69 -7.89 1.38
N ASP A 265 23.86 -9.15 1.76
CA ASP A 265 23.02 -9.83 2.74
C ASP A 265 23.12 -9.16 4.11
N LYS A 266 24.34 -8.76 4.53
CA LYS A 266 24.57 -8.04 5.79
C LYS A 266 23.84 -6.69 5.80
N ILE A 267 23.89 -5.93 4.70
CA ILE A 267 23.18 -4.66 4.53
C ILE A 267 21.66 -4.88 4.60
N GLN A 268 21.12 -5.83 3.85
CA GLN A 268 19.67 -6.09 3.82
C GLN A 268 19.15 -6.53 5.19
N ASN A 269 19.90 -7.39 5.88
CA ASN A 269 19.54 -7.83 7.23
C ASN A 269 19.58 -6.69 8.23
N TYR A 270 20.59 -5.80 8.16
CA TYR A 270 20.68 -4.64 9.05
C TYR A 270 19.54 -3.65 8.82
N LEU A 271 19.19 -3.36 7.56
CA LEU A 271 18.07 -2.49 7.23
C LEU A 271 16.74 -3.07 7.74
N ARG A 272 16.51 -4.38 7.55
CA ARG A 272 15.31 -5.07 8.06
C ARG A 272 15.24 -5.09 9.59
N SER A 273 16.34 -5.45 10.26
CA SER A 273 16.37 -5.57 11.73
C SER A 273 16.16 -4.23 12.43
N HIS A 274 16.59 -3.12 11.80
CA HIS A 274 16.44 -1.77 12.33
C HIS A 274 15.26 -0.99 11.72
N LYS A 275 14.39 -1.65 10.94
CA LYS A 275 13.19 -1.05 10.32
C LYS A 275 13.52 0.18 9.46
N ILE A 276 14.66 0.16 8.77
CA ILE A 276 15.08 1.23 7.88
C ILE A 276 14.50 0.94 6.49
N PHE A 277 13.46 1.70 6.13
CA PHE A 277 12.81 1.59 4.82
C PHE A 277 13.80 1.88 3.69
N CYS A 278 13.82 1.01 2.68
CA CYS A 278 14.71 1.09 1.53
C CYS A 278 14.00 0.50 0.29
N ILE A 279 14.01 1.21 -0.83
CA ILE A 279 13.36 0.77 -2.08
C ILE A 279 14.41 0.18 -3.02
N THR A 280 14.17 -1.01 -3.56
CA THR A 280 15.07 -1.63 -4.54
C THR A 280 14.77 -1.19 -5.96
N TYR A 281 15.81 -0.77 -6.70
CA TYR A 281 15.73 -0.38 -8.10
C TYR A 281 16.76 -1.12 -8.96
N ASP A 282 16.44 -1.24 -10.25
CA ASP A 282 17.42 -1.61 -11.27
C ASP A 282 18.31 -0.42 -11.62
N ARG A 283 19.56 -0.72 -12.00
CA ARG A 283 20.64 0.27 -12.21
C ARG A 283 20.33 1.31 -13.28
N ASP A 284 19.48 0.95 -14.23
CA ASP A 284 19.15 1.76 -15.41
C ASP A 284 17.82 2.51 -15.29
N ASP A 285 17.06 2.29 -14.20
CA ASP A 285 15.78 2.94 -13.91
C ASP A 285 15.95 4.39 -13.39
N ILE A 286 16.89 5.14 -13.94
CA ILE A 286 17.25 6.48 -13.49
C ILE A 286 16.06 7.43 -13.48
N GLU A 287 15.21 7.41 -14.52
CA GLU A 287 14.02 8.27 -14.58
C GLU A 287 13.04 8.00 -13.43
N ARG A 288 12.82 6.72 -13.10
CA ARG A 288 11.94 6.29 -12.01
C ARG A 288 12.51 6.70 -10.65
N ILE A 289 13.82 6.52 -10.45
CA ILE A 289 14.49 6.90 -9.20
C ILE A 289 14.42 8.42 -9.01
N VAL A 290 14.74 9.19 -10.06
CA VAL A 290 14.71 10.66 -10.03
C VAL A 290 13.30 11.18 -9.74
N GLY A 291 12.27 10.60 -10.36
CA GLY A 291 10.88 10.96 -10.05
C GLY A 291 10.53 10.74 -8.57
N ASN A 292 10.97 9.64 -7.97
CA ASN A 292 10.73 9.35 -6.56
C ASN A 292 11.52 10.26 -5.60
N ILE A 293 12.77 10.62 -5.96
CA ILE A 293 13.57 11.59 -5.22
C ILE A 293 12.89 12.96 -5.27
N HIS A 294 12.44 13.41 -6.45
CA HIS A 294 11.75 14.69 -6.62
C HIS A 294 10.47 14.73 -5.77
N ASN A 295 9.65 13.67 -5.82
CA ASN A 295 8.44 13.58 -5.00
C ASN A 295 8.74 13.66 -3.48
N THR A 296 9.84 13.04 -3.05
CA THR A 296 10.27 13.07 -1.66
C THR A 296 10.78 14.45 -1.26
N TYR A 297 11.56 15.11 -2.12
CA TYR A 297 12.05 16.48 -1.92
C TYR A 297 10.89 17.48 -1.83
N GLU A 298 9.91 17.39 -2.72
CA GLU A 298 8.70 18.22 -2.69
C GLU A 298 7.91 17.99 -1.40
N ARG A 299 7.77 16.74 -0.93
CA ARG A 299 7.07 16.41 0.31
C ARG A 299 7.72 17.02 1.55
N ILE A 300 9.04 16.97 1.68
CA ILE A 300 9.75 17.53 2.84
C ILE A 300 9.71 19.06 2.87
N ASN A 301 9.55 19.67 1.69
CA ASN A 301 9.52 21.12 1.48
C ASN A 301 8.11 21.69 1.28
N ALA A 302 7.10 20.84 1.25
CA ALA A 302 5.70 21.25 1.15
C ALA A 302 5.28 22.05 2.40
N PRO A 303 4.51 23.14 2.23
CA PRO A 303 3.99 23.90 3.35
C PRO A 303 3.06 23.03 4.21
N ALA A 304 3.15 23.17 5.53
CA ALA A 304 2.32 22.41 6.46
C ALA A 304 0.82 22.62 6.17
N PRO A 305 -0.01 21.56 6.25
CA PRO A 305 -1.45 21.70 6.01
C PRO A 305 -2.09 22.61 7.06
N VAL A 306 -2.84 23.61 6.59
CA VAL A 306 -3.59 24.56 7.42
C VAL A 306 -4.63 23.80 8.26
N GLN A 307 -4.34 23.62 9.55
CA GLN A 307 -5.31 23.15 10.53
C GLN A 307 -6.19 24.32 10.98
N ASN A 308 -7.17 24.74 10.17
CA ASN A 308 -8.27 25.61 10.61
C ASN A 308 -9.37 25.64 9.54
N GLU A 309 -10.22 24.60 9.50
CA GLU A 309 -11.47 24.64 8.70
C GLU A 309 -12.54 23.62 9.15
N LYS A 310 -12.22 22.70 10.07
CA LYS A 310 -13.16 21.65 10.53
C LYS A 310 -13.97 22.01 11.79
N SER A 311 -13.58 23.03 12.57
CA SER A 311 -14.24 23.37 13.84
C SER A 311 -15.38 24.37 13.70
N GLU A 312 -15.30 25.34 12.78
CA GLU A 312 -16.34 26.37 12.60
C GLU A 312 -17.59 25.85 11.87
N ASN A 313 -17.40 24.98 10.86
CA ASN A 313 -18.50 24.42 10.07
C ASN A 313 -19.41 23.45 10.86
N LYS A 314 -18.95 22.87 11.97
CA LYS A 314 -19.79 22.02 12.83
C LYS A 314 -20.66 22.83 13.79
N LYS A 315 -20.24 24.04 14.17
CA LYS A 315 -20.96 24.91 15.11
C LYS A 315 -22.05 25.69 14.38
N ALA A 316 -21.72 26.27 13.22
CA ALA A 316 -22.69 26.94 12.34
C ALA A 316 -23.79 25.99 11.83
N PHE A 317 -23.47 24.73 11.51
CA PHE A 317 -24.46 23.75 11.05
C PHE A 317 -25.40 23.27 12.17
N LYS A 318 -24.94 23.24 13.42
CA LYS A 318 -25.77 22.86 14.58
C LYS A 318 -26.70 23.99 15.03
N GLU A 319 -26.25 25.24 14.98
CA GLU A 319 -27.05 26.41 15.33
C GLU A 319 -28.15 26.67 14.28
N VAL A 320 -27.84 26.51 12.98
CA VAL A 320 -28.85 26.62 11.90
C VAL A 320 -29.91 25.52 11.95
N LEU A 321 -29.58 24.33 12.46
CA LEU A 321 -30.52 23.21 12.61
C LEU A 321 -31.41 23.32 13.86
N GLN A 322 -31.02 24.09 14.88
CA GLN A 322 -31.83 24.31 16.08
C GLN A 322 -32.82 25.47 15.95
N GLU A 323 -32.56 26.46 15.09
CA GLU A 323 -33.44 27.63 14.94
C GLU A 323 -34.63 27.42 13.97
N ARG A 324 -34.66 26.36 13.17
CA ARG A 324 -35.71 26.16 12.14
C ARG A 324 -36.41 24.81 12.27
N GLY A 325 -37.20 24.64 13.33
CA GLY A 325 -37.98 23.41 13.59
C GLY A 325 -38.78 22.89 12.39
N ILE A 326 -38.17 22.01 11.59
CA ILE A 326 -38.77 21.38 10.42
C ILE A 326 -38.73 19.87 10.64
N ARG A 327 -39.91 19.24 10.53
CA ARG A 327 -40.12 17.80 10.70
C ARG A 327 -39.63 17.03 9.46
N PRO A 328 -39.22 15.76 9.64
CA PRO A 328 -38.93 14.89 8.50
C PRO A 328 -40.22 14.72 7.70
N ASP A 329 -40.10 14.47 6.39
CA ASP A 329 -41.19 14.14 5.46
C ASP A 329 -41.65 15.27 4.52
N GLU A 330 -40.72 15.92 3.81
CA GLU A 330 -41.01 16.53 2.51
C GLU A 330 -39.76 16.49 1.61
N ARG A 331 -39.81 15.69 0.54
CA ARG A 331 -38.73 15.60 -0.45
C ARG A 331 -38.78 16.83 -1.36
N ILE A 332 -37.80 17.72 -1.24
CA ILE A 332 -37.56 18.78 -2.22
C ILE A 332 -36.34 18.39 -3.06
N PHE A 333 -36.54 18.24 -4.36
CA PHE A 333 -35.46 18.10 -5.34
C PHE A 333 -34.72 19.43 -5.46
N ILE A 334 -33.43 19.43 -5.11
CA ILE A 334 -32.51 20.53 -5.44
C ILE A 334 -31.74 20.06 -6.68
N GLU A 335 -31.93 20.76 -7.81
CA GLU A 335 -31.00 20.65 -8.93
C GLU A 335 -29.66 21.23 -8.50
N VAL A 336 -28.68 20.35 -8.27
CA VAL A 336 -27.30 20.74 -8.04
C VAL A 336 -26.67 21.02 -9.41
N PRO A 337 -25.93 22.14 -9.59
CA PRO A 337 -25.16 22.37 -10.81
C PRO A 337 -24.20 21.20 -11.05
N PRO A 338 -23.76 20.93 -12.29
CA PRO A 338 -22.86 19.82 -12.57
C PRO A 338 -21.52 20.06 -11.86
N SER A 339 -21.41 19.59 -10.62
CA SER A 339 -20.14 19.51 -9.92
C SER A 339 -19.28 18.57 -10.75
N SER A 340 -18.18 19.08 -11.27
CA SER A 340 -17.08 18.26 -11.78
C SER A 340 -16.72 17.27 -10.67
N ARG A 341 -17.25 16.03 -10.76
CA ARG A 341 -16.87 14.96 -9.85
C ARG A 341 -15.34 14.88 -9.90
N PRO A 342 -14.63 14.92 -8.76
CA PRO A 342 -13.20 14.75 -8.77
C PRO A 342 -12.88 13.45 -9.52
N LYS A 343 -11.93 13.51 -10.47
CA LYS A 343 -11.45 12.32 -11.18
C LYS A 343 -11.12 11.25 -10.14
N LEU A 344 -11.68 10.05 -10.29
CA LEU A 344 -11.45 8.95 -9.36
C LEU A 344 -10.00 8.49 -9.52
N VAL A 345 -9.07 9.08 -8.75
CA VAL A 345 -7.67 8.67 -8.72
C VAL A 345 -7.60 7.24 -8.20
N LYS A 346 -6.96 6.35 -8.96
CA LYS A 346 -6.77 4.95 -8.58
C LYS A 346 -5.32 4.76 -8.17
N TYR A 347 -5.07 3.92 -7.18
CA TYR A 347 -3.74 3.62 -6.66
C TYR A 347 -3.44 2.14 -6.85
N ASP A 348 -2.16 1.80 -7.03
CA ASP A 348 -1.71 0.42 -7.14
C ASP A 348 -2.08 -0.38 -5.88
N LEU A 349 -3.06 -1.26 -6.00
CA LEU A 349 -3.61 -2.04 -4.89
C LEU A 349 -2.63 -3.10 -4.37
N ASP A 350 -1.72 -3.60 -5.22
CA ASP A 350 -0.73 -4.58 -4.78
C ASP A 350 0.31 -3.89 -3.90
N ALA A 351 0.80 -2.72 -4.33
CA ALA A 351 1.69 -1.89 -3.52
C ALA A 351 1.04 -1.47 -2.20
N ILE A 352 -0.26 -1.12 -2.20
CA ILE A 352 -1.03 -0.85 -0.97
C ILE A 352 -1.07 -2.09 -0.06
N GLY A 353 -1.27 -3.28 -0.62
CA GLY A 353 -1.33 -4.52 0.13
C GLY A 353 0.01 -4.94 0.77
N GLN A 354 1.14 -4.41 0.27
CA GLN A 354 2.47 -4.67 0.82
C GLN A 354 2.85 -3.74 1.97
N ILE A 355 2.10 -2.65 2.21
CA ILE A 355 2.36 -1.75 3.33
C ILE A 355 2.15 -2.53 4.65
N PRO A 356 3.16 -2.65 5.52
CA PRO A 356 3.03 -3.40 6.76
C PRO A 356 1.95 -2.80 7.67
N ILE A 357 1.07 -3.64 8.19
CA ILE A 357 0.04 -3.21 9.15
C ILE A 357 0.65 -2.56 10.39
N GLU A 358 1.81 -3.01 10.85
CA GLU A 358 2.49 -2.38 12.00
C GLU A 358 2.87 -0.91 11.74
N GLU A 359 3.21 -0.55 10.51
CA GLU A 359 3.53 0.83 10.13
C GLU A 359 2.26 1.69 10.17
N ILE A 360 1.15 1.17 9.63
CA ILE A 360 -0.16 1.82 9.69
C ILE A 360 -0.62 2.00 11.13
N LEU A 361 -0.44 1.00 11.99
CA LEU A 361 -0.82 1.11 13.40
C LEU A 361 0.01 2.20 14.10
N SER A 362 1.32 2.22 13.87
CA SER A 362 2.21 3.26 14.40
C SER A 362 1.79 4.66 13.92
N ASP A 363 1.43 4.78 12.65
CA ASP A 363 0.97 6.00 12.00
C ASP A 363 -0.32 6.57 12.58
N TYR A 364 -1.11 5.72 13.24
CA TYR A 364 -2.34 6.08 13.94
C TYR A 364 -2.13 6.19 15.46
N GLY A 365 -0.88 6.12 15.93
CA GLY A 365 -0.54 6.16 17.35
C GLY A 365 -0.96 4.90 18.11
N VAL A 366 -1.24 3.80 17.40
CA VAL A 366 -1.65 2.52 18.00
C VAL A 366 -0.42 1.67 18.28
N GLN A 367 -0.16 1.43 19.57
CA GLN A 367 0.98 0.63 20.01
C GLN A 367 0.66 -0.87 20.02
N LEU A 368 1.59 -1.66 19.46
CA LEU A 368 1.57 -3.12 19.56
C LEU A 368 2.05 -3.57 20.94
N GLN A 369 1.25 -4.42 21.56
CA GLN A 369 1.50 -5.11 22.83
C GLN A 369 2.18 -6.46 22.58
N ARG A 370 2.47 -7.20 23.67
CA ARG A 370 3.03 -8.55 23.60
C ARG A 370 2.24 -9.43 22.64
N ASN A 371 2.94 -10.26 21.87
CA ASN A 371 2.38 -11.14 20.84
C ASN A 371 1.58 -10.41 19.73
N HIS A 372 1.95 -9.17 19.41
CA HIS A 372 1.35 -8.35 18.34
C HIS A 372 -0.15 -8.05 18.54
N PHE A 373 -0.61 -8.03 19.79
CA PHE A 373 -1.95 -7.55 20.12
C PHE A 373 -2.00 -6.03 20.11
N PHE A 374 -3.11 -5.43 19.70
CA PHE A 374 -3.29 -3.99 19.74
C PHE A 374 -4.73 -3.62 20.06
N LYS A 375 -4.90 -2.38 20.54
CA LYS A 375 -6.21 -1.82 20.81
C LYS A 375 -6.75 -1.19 19.54
N LEU A 376 -7.89 -1.67 19.07
CA LEU A 376 -8.54 -1.09 17.89
C LEU A 376 -9.46 0.07 18.26
N ARG A 377 -9.88 0.11 19.53
CA ARG A 377 -10.86 1.05 20.09
C ARG A 377 -10.38 1.54 21.45
N ASP A 378 -11.16 2.42 22.07
CA ASP A 378 -10.98 2.77 23.49
C ASP A 378 -11.45 1.62 24.39
N GLU A 379 -10.65 0.55 24.41
CA GLU A 379 -10.93 -0.70 25.11
C GLU A 379 -9.91 -0.95 26.23
N ARG A 380 -10.35 -1.62 27.30
CA ARG A 380 -9.49 -1.88 28.47
C ARG A 380 -8.32 -2.81 28.13
N SER A 381 -8.59 -3.86 27.36
CA SER A 381 -7.63 -4.87 26.92
C SER A 381 -7.60 -4.93 25.40
N ALA A 382 -6.43 -5.14 24.81
CA ALA A 382 -6.29 -5.28 23.35
C ALA A 382 -7.15 -6.41 22.81
N SER A 383 -7.98 -6.11 21.82
CA SER A 383 -8.89 -7.09 21.22
C SER A 383 -8.48 -7.54 19.82
N ALA A 384 -7.55 -6.84 19.18
CA ALA A 384 -7.10 -7.16 17.83
C ALA A 384 -5.66 -7.71 17.83
N LYS A 385 -5.34 -8.57 16.88
CA LYS A 385 -4.02 -9.16 16.70
C LYS A 385 -3.53 -8.98 15.28
N TYR A 386 -2.28 -8.57 15.14
CA TYR A 386 -1.56 -8.49 13.88
C TYR A 386 -0.76 -9.79 13.63
N TYR A 387 -0.75 -10.26 12.38
CA TYR A 387 -0.05 -11.43 11.89
C TYR A 387 1.00 -11.01 10.83
N PRO A 388 2.26 -10.79 11.24
CA PRO A 388 3.32 -10.30 10.35
C PRO A 388 3.54 -11.15 9.11
N GLU A 389 3.53 -12.48 9.26
CA GLU A 389 3.81 -13.44 8.18
C GLU A 389 2.87 -13.32 6.98
N THR A 390 1.65 -12.86 7.20
CA THR A 390 0.62 -12.74 6.15
C THR A 390 0.21 -11.30 5.88
N ASN A 391 0.85 -10.35 6.57
CA ASN A 391 0.45 -8.96 6.65
C ASN A 391 -1.07 -8.79 6.84
N SER A 392 -1.63 -9.49 7.83
CA SER A 392 -3.07 -9.49 8.11
C SER A 392 -3.37 -9.23 9.58
N TRP A 393 -4.61 -8.87 9.88
CA TRP A 393 -5.06 -8.63 11.26
C TRP A 393 -6.45 -9.23 11.49
N PHE A 394 -6.76 -9.49 12.75
CA PHE A 394 -8.06 -10.00 13.17
C PHE A 394 -8.49 -9.40 14.52
N ASP A 395 -9.78 -9.11 14.66
CA ASP A 395 -10.41 -8.59 15.87
C ASP A 395 -11.26 -9.65 16.57
N PHE A 396 -11.00 -9.83 17.86
CA PHE A 396 -11.70 -10.77 18.75
C PHE A 396 -12.73 -10.08 19.66
N GLY A 397 -12.79 -8.74 19.67
CA GLY A 397 -13.53 -7.98 20.70
C GLY A 397 -14.94 -7.52 20.36
N GLY A 398 -15.39 -7.65 19.10
CA GLY A 398 -16.55 -6.90 18.59
C GLY A 398 -17.85 -7.67 18.32
N GLY A 399 -17.94 -8.97 18.62
CA GLY A 399 -19.12 -9.79 18.27
C GLY A 399 -19.33 -10.06 16.77
N SER A 400 -18.60 -9.36 15.90
CA SER A 400 -18.46 -9.63 14.47
C SER A 400 -17.00 -9.97 14.17
N ASN A 401 -16.73 -11.13 13.55
CA ASN A 401 -15.40 -11.53 13.09
C ASN A 401 -14.91 -10.54 12.01
N LYS A 402 -14.15 -9.52 12.41
CA LYS A 402 -13.55 -8.54 11.51
C LYS A 402 -12.06 -8.78 11.38
N GLY A 403 -11.54 -8.60 10.18
CA GLY A 403 -10.13 -8.77 9.87
C GLY A 403 -9.86 -8.54 8.40
N GLY A 404 -8.59 -8.55 8.03
CA GLY A 404 -8.18 -8.38 6.64
C GLY A 404 -6.75 -7.90 6.51
N GLY A 405 -6.43 -7.27 5.39
CA GLY A 405 -5.13 -6.64 5.17
C GLY A 405 -5.17 -5.14 5.47
N THR A 406 -4.17 -4.44 4.96
CA THR A 406 -3.97 -2.98 5.03
C THR A 406 -5.22 -2.15 4.78
N ILE A 407 -5.96 -2.43 3.71
CA ILE A 407 -7.15 -1.64 3.33
C ILE A 407 -8.25 -1.79 4.37
N GLN A 408 -8.54 -3.01 4.83
CA GLN A 408 -9.57 -3.27 5.82
C GLN A 408 -9.21 -2.68 7.19
N LEU A 409 -7.92 -2.64 7.52
CA LEU A 409 -7.47 -1.98 8.76
C LEU A 409 -7.79 -0.49 8.74
N VAL A 410 -7.43 0.22 7.66
CA VAL A 410 -7.70 1.67 7.55
C VAL A 410 -9.19 1.96 7.44
N MET A 411 -9.96 1.10 6.77
CA MET A 411 -11.43 1.22 6.78
C MET A 411 -11.99 1.23 8.21
N GLU A 412 -11.45 0.39 9.09
CA GLU A 412 -11.90 0.30 10.48
C GLU A 412 -11.34 1.44 11.36
N LEU A 413 -10.06 1.80 11.21
CA LEU A 413 -9.43 2.88 11.99
C LEU A 413 -10.03 4.26 11.69
N GLU A 414 -10.32 4.55 10.41
CA GLU A 414 -10.87 5.85 9.97
C GLU A 414 -12.40 5.83 9.86
N ASN A 415 -13.03 4.66 10.01
CA ASN A 415 -14.46 4.45 9.77
C ASN A 415 -14.89 4.98 8.37
N VAL A 416 -14.15 4.58 7.34
CA VAL A 416 -14.38 4.99 5.94
C VAL A 416 -14.61 3.81 5.00
N GLY A 417 -15.24 4.06 3.86
CA GLY A 417 -15.42 3.05 2.81
C GLY A 417 -14.12 2.70 2.08
N LYS A 418 -14.09 1.53 1.41
CA LYS A 418 -12.92 0.98 0.71
C LYS A 418 -12.21 1.98 -0.21
N SER A 419 -12.96 2.76 -1.01
CA SER A 419 -12.38 3.73 -1.95
C SER A 419 -11.66 4.88 -1.25
N GLU A 420 -12.18 5.34 -0.11
CA GLU A 420 -11.57 6.41 0.66
C GLU A 420 -10.36 5.89 1.44
N ALA A 421 -10.44 4.66 1.98
CA ALA A 421 -9.28 4.00 2.59
C ALA A 421 -8.13 3.84 1.58
N ILE A 422 -8.42 3.40 0.34
CA ILE A 422 -7.42 3.30 -0.75
C ILE A 422 -6.84 4.68 -1.07
N ARG A 423 -7.65 5.74 -1.10
CA ARG A 423 -7.19 7.11 -1.35
C ARG A 423 -6.29 7.61 -0.22
N LEU A 424 -6.65 7.36 1.04
CA LEU A 424 -5.85 7.73 2.20
C LEU A 424 -4.52 6.98 2.20
N LEU A 425 -4.54 5.67 1.98
CA LEU A 425 -3.35 4.83 1.85
C LEU A 425 -2.47 5.27 0.68
N GLY A 426 -3.07 5.47 -0.49
CA GLY A 426 -2.38 5.90 -1.69
C GLY A 426 -1.68 7.24 -1.54
N LYS A 427 -2.34 8.23 -0.92
CA LYS A 427 -1.75 9.53 -0.63
C LYS A 427 -0.70 9.48 0.48
N ARG A 428 -0.97 8.75 1.56
CA ARG A 428 -0.10 8.68 2.75
C ARG A 428 1.19 7.94 2.46
N TYR A 429 1.11 6.86 1.68
CA TYR A 429 2.25 6.00 1.31
C TYR A 429 2.74 6.26 -0.12
N HIS A 430 2.29 7.35 -0.75
CA HIS A 430 2.70 7.80 -2.09
C HIS A 430 2.74 6.70 -3.15
N ILE A 431 1.72 5.82 -3.10
CA ILE A 431 1.57 4.73 -4.04
C ILE A 431 1.30 5.32 -5.42
N ARG A 432 1.81 4.69 -6.47
CA ARG A 432 1.62 5.14 -7.86
C ARG A 432 0.14 5.42 -8.13
N GLU A 433 -0.14 6.66 -8.48
CA GLU A 433 -1.43 7.04 -9.06
C GLU A 433 -1.52 6.47 -10.47
N LEU A 434 -2.60 5.76 -10.71
CA LEU A 434 -2.91 5.08 -11.95
C LEU A 434 -3.75 6.05 -12.76
N THR A 435 -3.21 6.45 -13.91
CA THR A 435 -3.91 7.33 -14.83
C THR A 435 -5.04 6.54 -15.49
N THR A 436 -6.21 7.17 -15.53
CA THR A 436 -7.33 6.62 -16.29
C THR A 436 -6.93 6.54 -17.76
N PRO A 437 -7.07 5.38 -18.44
CA PRO A 437 -6.73 5.25 -19.86
C PRO A 437 -7.43 6.33 -20.69
N ALA A 438 -6.75 6.83 -21.73
CA ALA A 438 -7.29 7.89 -22.58
C ALA A 438 -8.67 7.49 -23.14
N GLY A 439 -9.71 8.29 -22.82
CA GLY A 439 -11.08 8.06 -23.26
C GLY A 439 -11.98 7.25 -22.30
N ALA A 440 -11.48 6.79 -21.15
CA ALA A 440 -12.30 6.12 -20.15
C ALA A 440 -12.95 7.15 -19.19
N GLU A 441 -14.29 7.22 -19.17
CA GLU A 441 -15.03 8.05 -18.20
C GLU A 441 -14.95 7.50 -16.77
N ARG A 442 -14.74 6.17 -16.63
CA ARG A 442 -14.58 5.45 -15.37
C ARG A 442 -13.67 4.25 -15.56
N PHE A 443 -12.85 3.97 -14.55
CA PHE A 443 -11.81 2.93 -14.53
C PHE A 443 -11.92 2.15 -13.22
N ASN A 444 -11.44 0.91 -13.14
CA ASN A 444 -11.36 0.04 -11.97
C ASN A 444 -10.03 -0.72 -11.97
N TRP A 445 -9.15 -0.39 -11.02
CA TRP A 445 -7.95 -1.17 -10.81
C TRP A 445 -8.27 -2.46 -10.06
N LEU A 446 -7.68 -3.56 -10.53
CA LEU A 446 -7.76 -4.88 -9.90
C LEU A 446 -6.35 -5.27 -9.45
N SER A 447 -6.26 -5.90 -8.27
CA SER A 447 -5.01 -6.52 -7.80
C SER A 447 -4.73 -7.82 -8.57
N ASN A 448 -3.50 -8.32 -8.47
CA ASN A 448 -3.16 -9.64 -9.01
C ASN A 448 -4.04 -10.75 -8.42
N LYS A 449 -4.39 -10.64 -7.12
CA LYS A 449 -5.33 -11.57 -6.46
C LYS A 449 -6.74 -11.50 -7.02
N ASP A 450 -7.19 -10.32 -7.42
CA ASP A 450 -8.50 -10.15 -8.05
C ASP A 450 -8.54 -10.82 -9.43
N PHE A 451 -7.46 -10.73 -10.22
CA PHE A 451 -7.37 -11.46 -11.49
C PHE A 451 -7.33 -12.98 -11.30
N GLN A 452 -6.60 -13.47 -10.30
CA GLN A 452 -6.58 -14.90 -9.96
C GLN A 452 -7.98 -15.41 -9.56
N LEU A 453 -8.76 -14.60 -8.84
CA LEU A 453 -10.12 -14.94 -8.43
C LEU A 453 -11.07 -15.13 -9.62
N ILE A 454 -10.73 -14.58 -10.79
CA ILE A 454 -11.49 -14.79 -12.04
C ILE A 454 -10.73 -15.68 -13.03
N GLY A 455 -9.79 -16.50 -12.54
CA GLY A 455 -9.09 -17.51 -13.34
C GLY A 455 -7.93 -17.00 -14.19
N ILE A 456 -7.46 -15.77 -13.97
CA ILE A 456 -6.38 -15.15 -14.74
C ILE A 456 -5.10 -15.09 -13.89
N ASP A 457 -4.00 -15.65 -14.38
CA ASP A 457 -2.67 -15.37 -13.84
C ASP A 457 -2.22 -13.99 -14.34
N ALA A 458 -2.15 -13.00 -13.45
CA ALA A 458 -1.87 -11.63 -13.82
C ALA A 458 -0.46 -11.39 -14.39
N GLN A 459 0.50 -12.27 -14.09
CA GLN A 459 1.87 -12.22 -14.62
C GLN A 459 2.00 -13.01 -15.92
N ASN A 460 1.18 -14.04 -16.09
CA ASN A 460 1.09 -14.81 -17.33
C ASN A 460 -0.38 -15.07 -17.67
N PRO A 461 -1.09 -14.13 -18.31
CA PRO A 461 -2.55 -14.17 -18.50
C PRO A 461 -3.07 -15.41 -19.23
N LEU A 462 -2.19 -16.16 -19.88
CA LEU A 462 -2.47 -17.39 -20.60
C LEU A 462 -2.12 -18.68 -19.86
N ARG A 463 -1.40 -18.59 -18.74
CA ARG A 463 -1.15 -19.73 -17.85
C ARG A 463 -2.38 -19.96 -16.98
N ALA A 464 -3.50 -20.34 -17.61
CA ALA A 464 -4.68 -20.74 -16.87
C ALA A 464 -4.39 -22.05 -16.11
N PRO A 465 -4.79 -22.19 -14.84
CA PRO A 465 -4.99 -23.50 -14.24
C PRO A 465 -6.06 -24.24 -15.07
N LYS A 466 -5.71 -25.44 -15.57
CA LYS A 466 -6.53 -26.36 -16.38
C LYS A 466 -7.98 -25.89 -16.58
N ASN A 467 -8.27 -25.15 -17.66
CA ASN A 467 -9.63 -24.79 -18.02
C ASN A 467 -10.35 -26.06 -18.55
N PRO A 468 -11.43 -26.54 -17.92
CA PRO A 468 -12.15 -27.73 -18.36
C PRO A 468 -13.03 -27.50 -19.60
N TYR A 469 -13.18 -26.25 -20.07
CA TYR A 469 -14.04 -25.94 -21.21
C TYR A 469 -13.32 -25.10 -22.29
N GLN A 470 -12.91 -25.80 -23.36
CA GLN A 470 -12.61 -25.36 -24.74
C GLN A 470 -11.16 -25.26 -25.22
N SER A 471 -10.97 -25.84 -26.42
CA SER A 471 -9.93 -25.58 -27.40
C SER A 471 -10.12 -24.21 -28.06
N TYR A 472 -9.05 -23.42 -28.13
CA TYR A 472 -9.03 -22.11 -28.77
C TYR A 472 -9.03 -22.24 -30.31
N THR A 473 -9.70 -21.33 -31.02
CA THR A 473 -9.51 -21.19 -32.47
C THR A 473 -8.11 -20.63 -32.79
N GLU A 474 -7.56 -20.92 -33.97
CA GLU A 474 -6.22 -20.44 -34.37
C GLU A 474 -6.10 -18.91 -34.32
N GLU A 475 -7.16 -18.18 -34.67
CA GLU A 475 -7.20 -16.72 -34.63
C GLU A 475 -7.23 -16.17 -33.20
N GLN A 476 -7.96 -16.83 -32.28
CA GLN A 476 -7.96 -16.48 -30.86
C GLN A 476 -6.60 -16.78 -30.22
N ALA A 477 -6.01 -17.92 -30.53
CA ALA A 477 -4.69 -18.32 -30.06
C ALA A 477 -3.59 -17.36 -30.57
N ALA A 478 -3.68 -16.89 -31.83
CA ALA A 478 -2.73 -15.94 -32.40
C ALA A 478 -2.81 -14.55 -31.75
N ARG A 479 -4.02 -14.01 -31.53
CA ARG A 479 -4.23 -12.72 -30.82
C ARG A 479 -3.76 -12.78 -29.37
N LEU A 480 -3.92 -13.95 -28.73
CA LEU A 480 -3.44 -14.22 -27.38
C LEU A 480 -1.90 -14.32 -27.33
N LYS A 481 -1.28 -14.93 -28.34
CA LYS A 481 0.18 -15.09 -28.46
C LYS A 481 0.93 -13.75 -28.62
N GLU A 482 0.35 -12.76 -29.29
CA GLU A 482 0.93 -11.41 -29.38
C GLU A 482 0.84 -10.60 -28.06
N ALA A 483 -0.09 -10.92 -27.17
CA ALA A 483 -0.30 -10.23 -25.88
C ALA A 483 0.66 -10.68 -24.76
N MET A 484 1.57 -11.62 -25.04
CA MET A 484 2.25 -12.46 -24.04
C MET A 484 3.33 -11.81 -23.16
N ASN A 485 3.59 -10.50 -23.26
CA ASN A 485 4.74 -9.88 -22.56
C ASN A 485 4.36 -8.78 -21.56
N LEU A 486 3.08 -8.57 -21.23
CA LEU A 486 2.66 -7.50 -20.32
C LEU A 486 1.66 -8.00 -19.25
N PRO A 487 1.79 -7.60 -17.98
CA PRO A 487 0.81 -7.85 -16.92
C PRO A 487 -0.59 -7.31 -17.25
N MET A 488 -1.66 -7.91 -16.71
CA MET A 488 -3.06 -7.54 -17.03
C MET A 488 -3.38 -6.05 -16.93
N ASN A 489 -2.85 -5.37 -15.91
CA ASN A 489 -3.08 -3.95 -15.73
C ASN A 489 -2.31 -3.09 -16.75
N GLU A 490 -1.10 -3.50 -17.13
CA GLU A 490 -0.33 -2.84 -18.19
C GLU A 490 -0.96 -3.08 -19.57
N LEU A 491 -1.54 -4.28 -19.77
CA LEU A 491 -2.33 -4.59 -20.95
C LEU A 491 -3.60 -3.74 -21.03
N LEU A 492 -4.28 -3.51 -19.90
CA LEU A 492 -5.43 -2.60 -19.85
C LEU A 492 -5.05 -1.16 -20.23
N GLU A 493 -3.88 -0.69 -19.80
CA GLU A 493 -3.38 0.65 -20.13
C GLU A 493 -2.95 0.78 -21.59
N LYS A 494 -2.17 -0.18 -22.09
CA LYS A 494 -1.55 -0.12 -23.43
C LYS A 494 -2.44 -0.67 -24.55
N ASN A 495 -3.26 -1.68 -24.25
CA ASN A 495 -4.12 -2.36 -25.23
C ASN A 495 -5.45 -2.86 -24.61
N PRO A 496 -6.42 -1.97 -24.37
CA PRO A 496 -7.74 -2.33 -23.81
C PRO A 496 -8.50 -3.41 -24.62
N GLY A 497 -8.26 -3.49 -25.93
CA GLY A 497 -8.87 -4.51 -26.79
C GLY A 497 -8.38 -5.92 -26.46
N GLN A 498 -7.07 -6.07 -26.24
CA GLN A 498 -6.48 -7.35 -25.81
C GLN A 498 -6.89 -7.72 -24.38
N TYR A 499 -6.95 -6.75 -23.47
CA TYR A 499 -7.50 -6.96 -22.12
C TYR A 499 -8.93 -7.51 -22.17
N LYS A 500 -9.79 -6.89 -23.00
CA LYS A 500 -11.17 -7.35 -23.20
C LYS A 500 -11.21 -8.78 -23.73
N ALA A 501 -10.37 -9.11 -24.70
CA ALA A 501 -10.30 -10.46 -25.27
C ALA A 501 -9.97 -11.52 -24.20
N ILE A 502 -9.02 -11.24 -23.30
CA ILE A 502 -8.67 -12.15 -22.20
C ILE A 502 -9.85 -12.33 -21.22
N LEU A 503 -10.59 -11.26 -20.91
CA LEU A 503 -11.79 -11.40 -20.09
C LEU A 503 -12.85 -12.28 -20.76
N GLU A 504 -13.05 -12.11 -22.07
CA GLU A 504 -14.01 -12.90 -22.84
C GLU A 504 -13.59 -14.38 -22.95
N THR A 505 -12.29 -14.66 -23.11
CA THR A 505 -11.79 -16.02 -23.37
C THR A 505 -11.39 -16.80 -22.11
N VAL A 506 -11.08 -16.13 -21.00
CA VAL A 506 -10.62 -16.78 -19.76
C VAL A 506 -11.58 -16.52 -18.61
N ALA A 507 -11.81 -15.26 -18.24
CA ALA A 507 -12.56 -14.94 -17.03
C ALA A 507 -14.06 -15.25 -17.13
N VAL A 508 -14.70 -14.95 -18.27
CA VAL A 508 -16.12 -15.26 -18.48
C VAL A 508 -16.39 -16.77 -18.42
N PRO A 509 -15.62 -17.64 -19.11
CA PRO A 509 -15.74 -19.09 -18.96
C PRO A 509 -15.50 -19.57 -17.52
N PHE A 510 -14.47 -19.05 -16.85
CA PHE A 510 -14.18 -19.42 -15.47
C PHE A 510 -15.36 -19.12 -14.52
N VAL A 511 -15.91 -17.90 -14.57
CA VAL A 511 -17.07 -17.52 -13.75
C VAL A 511 -18.32 -18.33 -14.11
N LYS A 512 -18.48 -18.72 -15.38
CA LYS A 512 -19.55 -19.67 -15.77
C LYS A 512 -19.36 -21.05 -15.13
N SER A 513 -18.14 -21.54 -14.99
CA SER A 513 -17.83 -22.78 -14.27
C SER A 513 -18.23 -22.69 -12.80
N VAL A 514 -17.82 -21.63 -12.10
CA VAL A 514 -18.19 -21.41 -10.68
C VAL A 514 -19.71 -21.32 -10.50
N ARG A 515 -20.42 -20.71 -11.46
CA ARG A 515 -21.90 -20.71 -11.48
C ARG A 515 -22.46 -22.12 -11.63
N THR A 516 -21.89 -22.93 -12.52
CA THR A 516 -22.30 -24.33 -12.72
C THR A 516 -22.17 -25.12 -11.42
N ASP A 517 -21.06 -24.96 -10.70
CA ASP A 517 -20.85 -25.60 -9.39
C ASP A 517 -21.91 -25.19 -8.38
N TYR A 518 -22.17 -23.88 -8.26
CA TYR A 518 -23.25 -23.35 -7.42
C TYR A 518 -24.62 -23.95 -7.79
N TYR A 519 -24.95 -24.00 -9.08
CA TYR A 519 -26.22 -24.55 -9.54
C TYR A 519 -26.32 -26.07 -9.28
N CYS A 520 -25.23 -26.82 -9.39
CA CYS A 520 -25.18 -28.23 -9.01
C CYS A 520 -25.54 -28.43 -7.54
N VAL A 521 -25.04 -27.58 -6.64
CA VAL A 521 -25.38 -27.64 -5.21
C VAL A 521 -26.86 -27.32 -4.97
N LEU A 522 -27.43 -26.34 -5.68
CA LEU A 522 -28.87 -26.04 -5.60
C LEU A 522 -29.75 -27.20 -6.09
N ASP A 523 -29.37 -27.86 -7.19
CA ASP A 523 -30.11 -29.01 -7.71
C ASP A 523 -30.06 -30.19 -6.73
N SER A 524 -28.89 -30.47 -6.14
CA SER A 524 -28.76 -31.48 -5.07
C SER A 524 -29.62 -31.12 -3.85
N LEU A 525 -29.59 -29.86 -3.39
CA LEU A 525 -30.40 -29.40 -2.27
C LEU A 525 -31.90 -29.60 -2.53
N THR A 526 -32.40 -29.16 -3.68
CA THR A 526 -33.83 -29.24 -4.00
C THR A 526 -34.30 -30.66 -4.30
N THR A 527 -33.39 -31.56 -4.66
CA THR A 527 -33.65 -33.01 -4.77
C THR A 527 -33.76 -33.61 -3.37
N ALA A 528 -32.81 -33.35 -2.48
CA ALA A 528 -32.85 -33.81 -1.10
C ALA A 528 -34.07 -33.26 -0.32
N GLU A 529 -34.48 -32.01 -0.55
CA GLU A 529 -35.70 -31.43 0.03
C GLU A 529 -36.99 -32.18 -0.38
N LYS A 530 -36.99 -32.88 -1.53
CA LYS A 530 -38.13 -33.69 -2.00
C LYS A 530 -38.12 -35.11 -1.45
N GLU A 531 -36.94 -35.66 -1.20
CA GLU A 531 -36.75 -37.07 -0.81
C GLU A 531 -36.64 -37.27 0.70
N GLN A 532 -36.23 -36.23 1.44
CA GLN A 532 -35.91 -36.33 2.87
C GLN A 532 -36.64 -35.28 3.71
N ALA A 533 -36.63 -35.48 5.03
CA ALA A 533 -37.15 -34.51 5.98
C ALA A 533 -36.33 -33.20 5.94
N PRO A 534 -36.95 -32.01 6.04
CA PRO A 534 -36.25 -30.71 5.96
C PRO A 534 -35.12 -30.48 6.97
N GLU A 535 -35.14 -31.24 8.08
CA GLU A 535 -34.17 -31.22 9.17
C GLU A 535 -33.15 -32.37 9.10
N SER A 536 -33.12 -33.14 8.00
CA SER A 536 -32.09 -34.15 7.84
C SER A 536 -30.69 -33.50 7.83
N LEU A 537 -29.70 -34.25 8.30
CA LEU A 537 -28.31 -33.78 8.33
C LEU A 537 -27.82 -33.42 6.91
N GLU A 538 -28.25 -34.19 5.91
CA GLU A 538 -27.91 -33.97 4.50
C GLU A 538 -28.54 -32.69 3.94
N VAL A 539 -29.84 -32.45 4.17
CA VAL A 539 -30.50 -31.21 3.74
C VAL A 539 -29.88 -29.99 4.43
N THR A 540 -29.52 -30.11 5.71
CA THR A 540 -28.86 -29.03 6.46
C THR A 540 -27.47 -28.74 5.90
N PHE A 541 -26.66 -29.77 5.65
CA PHE A 541 -25.33 -29.65 5.04
C PHE A 541 -25.39 -29.02 3.63
N LEU A 542 -26.36 -29.43 2.81
CA LEU A 542 -26.56 -28.89 1.47
C LEU A 542 -27.03 -27.43 1.48
N LYS A 543 -27.85 -27.03 2.47
CA LYS A 543 -28.24 -25.62 2.66
C LYS A 543 -27.02 -24.75 2.93
N ASP A 544 -26.11 -25.19 3.78
CA ASP A 544 -24.90 -24.44 4.11
C ASP A 544 -23.91 -24.44 2.95
N SER A 545 -23.74 -25.58 2.26
CA SER A 545 -22.96 -25.69 1.03
C SER A 545 -23.48 -24.76 -0.07
N ALA A 546 -24.81 -24.63 -0.22
CA ALA A 546 -25.43 -23.75 -1.21
C ALA A 546 -25.15 -22.27 -0.91
N LYS A 547 -25.18 -21.87 0.37
CA LYS A 547 -24.81 -20.51 0.78
C LYS A 547 -23.33 -20.22 0.53
N GLN A 548 -22.46 -21.18 0.84
CA GLN A 548 -21.02 -21.05 0.60
C GLN A 548 -20.70 -20.91 -0.89
N ALA A 549 -21.23 -21.80 -1.72
CA ALA A 549 -21.06 -21.75 -3.17
C ALA A 549 -21.66 -20.47 -3.78
N PHE A 550 -22.81 -19.99 -3.26
CA PHE A 550 -23.37 -18.71 -3.67
C PHE A 550 -22.44 -17.54 -3.37
N GLU A 551 -21.85 -17.48 -2.17
CA GLU A 551 -20.95 -16.38 -1.80
C GLU A 551 -19.66 -16.41 -2.63
N GLU A 552 -19.14 -17.60 -2.95
CA GLU A 552 -18.03 -17.77 -3.88
C GLU A 552 -18.38 -17.26 -5.30
N TYR A 553 -19.51 -17.69 -5.85
CA TYR A 553 -20.01 -17.21 -7.15
C TYR A 553 -20.25 -15.71 -7.15
N ARG A 554 -20.80 -15.17 -6.06
CA ARG A 554 -21.05 -13.74 -5.90
C ARG A 554 -19.76 -12.92 -5.91
N LYS A 555 -18.74 -13.40 -5.20
CA LYS A 555 -17.44 -12.75 -5.11
C LYS A 555 -16.72 -12.75 -6.48
N THR A 556 -16.68 -13.90 -7.15
CA THR A 556 -16.07 -14.04 -8.48
C THR A 556 -16.79 -13.18 -9.54
N TYR A 557 -18.12 -13.18 -9.55
CA TYR A 557 -18.91 -12.29 -10.42
C TYR A 557 -18.66 -10.80 -10.14
N ALA A 558 -18.61 -10.38 -8.88
CA ALA A 558 -18.36 -8.98 -8.53
C ALA A 558 -17.01 -8.49 -9.06
N THR A 559 -15.99 -9.35 -9.00
CA THR A 559 -14.67 -9.07 -9.57
C THR A 559 -14.69 -9.03 -11.09
N LEU A 560 -15.32 -10.01 -11.76
CA LEU A 560 -15.49 -9.99 -13.21
C LEU A 560 -16.25 -8.75 -13.67
N ARG A 561 -17.33 -8.38 -12.99
CA ARG A 561 -18.12 -7.17 -13.31
C ARG A 561 -17.27 -5.90 -13.19
N SER A 562 -16.41 -5.83 -12.18
CA SER A 562 -15.52 -4.69 -11.98
C SER A 562 -14.47 -4.58 -13.09
N SER A 563 -13.94 -5.73 -13.53
CA SER A 563 -12.99 -5.87 -14.64
C SER A 563 -13.62 -5.53 -15.99
N ALA A 564 -14.78 -6.12 -16.28
CA ALA A 564 -15.58 -5.91 -17.49
C ALA A 564 -16.02 -4.45 -17.67
N TYR A 565 -16.20 -3.73 -16.56
CA TYR A 565 -16.52 -2.31 -16.56
C TYR A 565 -15.47 -1.46 -17.26
N ASN A 566 -14.18 -1.84 -17.17
CA ASN A 566 -13.07 -1.11 -17.78
C ASN A 566 -13.13 -1.07 -19.31
N VAL A 567 -13.77 -2.08 -19.91
CA VAL A 567 -13.80 -2.28 -21.37
C VAL A 567 -15.22 -2.43 -21.93
N ARG A 568 -16.23 -1.99 -21.16
CA ARG A 568 -17.66 -2.05 -21.52
C ARG A 568 -18.11 -3.45 -21.97
N LEU A 569 -17.55 -4.50 -21.36
CA LEU A 569 -17.98 -5.87 -21.58
C LEU A 569 -19.27 -6.13 -20.80
N ASN A 570 -20.32 -6.64 -21.47
CA ASN A 570 -21.60 -6.93 -20.83
C ASN A 570 -21.55 -8.32 -20.18
N VAL A 571 -21.66 -8.35 -18.85
CA VAL A 571 -21.72 -9.58 -18.06
C VAL A 571 -23.02 -9.70 -17.24
N ALA A 572 -24.04 -8.90 -17.54
CA ALA A 572 -25.26 -8.81 -16.73
C ALA A 572 -26.03 -10.15 -16.64
N GLU A 573 -25.88 -11.03 -17.64
CA GLU A 573 -26.47 -12.37 -17.64
C GLU A 573 -25.91 -13.28 -16.52
N LEU A 574 -24.72 -12.98 -15.99
CA LEU A 574 -24.07 -13.72 -14.92
C LEU A 574 -24.37 -13.15 -13.53
N LYS A 575 -25.33 -12.21 -13.40
CA LYS A 575 -25.62 -11.62 -12.10
C LYS A 575 -26.23 -12.70 -11.17
N PRO A 576 -25.61 -12.98 -10.00
CA PRO A 576 -26.11 -13.94 -9.03
C PRO A 576 -27.35 -13.41 -8.31
N ASP A 577 -28.32 -14.29 -8.04
CA ASP A 577 -29.55 -13.96 -7.31
C ASP A 577 -30.06 -15.20 -6.57
N PHE A 578 -29.70 -15.33 -5.29
CA PHE A 578 -29.96 -16.54 -4.53
C PHE A 578 -31.45 -16.91 -4.46
N GLU A 579 -32.32 -15.94 -4.22
CA GLU A 579 -33.76 -16.19 -4.08
C GLU A 579 -34.38 -16.61 -5.40
N ARG A 580 -34.01 -15.93 -6.49
CA ARG A 580 -34.46 -16.28 -7.83
C ARG A 580 -33.94 -17.64 -8.25
N ASP A 581 -32.64 -17.89 -8.06
CA ASP A 581 -31.97 -19.11 -8.49
C ASP A 581 -32.50 -20.33 -7.70
N LEU A 582 -32.68 -20.20 -6.38
CA LEU A 582 -33.31 -21.23 -5.54
C LEU A 582 -34.78 -21.49 -5.95
N LYS A 583 -35.53 -20.44 -6.28
CA LYS A 583 -36.91 -20.58 -6.79
C LYS A 583 -36.92 -21.33 -8.12
N LEU A 584 -36.01 -21.02 -9.03
CA LEU A 584 -35.87 -21.73 -10.31
C LEU A 584 -35.48 -23.19 -10.10
N ALA A 585 -34.57 -23.48 -9.17
CA ALA A 585 -34.17 -24.83 -8.79
C ALA A 585 -35.38 -25.64 -8.26
N ARG A 586 -36.14 -25.09 -7.32
CA ARG A 586 -37.34 -25.74 -6.75
C ARG A 586 -38.42 -25.99 -7.79
N GLN A 587 -38.56 -25.10 -8.77
CA GLN A 587 -39.45 -25.26 -9.91
C GLN A 587 -38.92 -26.25 -10.96
N GLY A 588 -37.71 -26.77 -10.79
CA GLY A 588 -37.03 -27.61 -11.77
C GLY A 588 -36.77 -26.89 -13.08
N ARG A 589 -36.59 -25.58 -13.06
CA ARG A 589 -36.34 -24.72 -14.25
C ARG A 589 -34.88 -24.28 -14.37
N LEU A 590 -34.04 -24.65 -13.41
CA LEU A 590 -32.61 -24.42 -13.44
C LEU A 590 -31.98 -25.40 -14.43
N LYS A 591 -31.41 -24.88 -15.52
CA LYS A 591 -30.67 -25.69 -16.51
C LYS A 591 -29.19 -25.58 -16.21
N ILE A 592 -28.55 -26.70 -15.95
CA ILE A 592 -27.15 -26.77 -15.55
C ILE A 592 -26.39 -27.48 -16.66
N GLU A 593 -25.58 -26.76 -17.43
CA GLU A 593 -24.73 -27.41 -18.44
C GLU A 593 -23.63 -28.20 -17.73
N VAL A 594 -23.58 -29.51 -17.95
CA VAL A 594 -22.61 -30.45 -17.34
C VAL A 594 -21.81 -31.24 -18.39
N GLY A 595 -21.99 -30.91 -19.68
CA GLY A 595 -21.31 -31.56 -20.80
C GLY A 595 -20.08 -30.80 -21.28
N ASP A 596 -19.14 -31.53 -21.89
CA ASP A 596 -17.83 -31.00 -22.34
C ASP A 596 -17.92 -30.07 -23.56
N TYR A 597 -19.10 -30.02 -24.21
CA TYR A 597 -19.36 -29.17 -25.36
C TYR A 597 -20.44 -28.10 -25.05
N PRO A 598 -20.11 -26.80 -25.14
CA PRO A 598 -21.05 -25.72 -24.82
C PRO A 598 -22.28 -25.71 -25.72
N TYR A 599 -23.47 -25.55 -25.15
CA TYR A 599 -24.72 -25.63 -25.90
C TYR A 599 -24.85 -24.56 -26.99
N SER A 600 -24.30 -23.37 -26.73
CA SER A 600 -24.32 -22.24 -27.67
C SER A 600 -23.58 -22.54 -28.97
N GLU A 601 -22.46 -23.27 -28.91
CA GLU A 601 -21.74 -23.78 -30.08
C GLU A 601 -22.44 -25.00 -30.67
N PHE A 602 -22.93 -25.90 -29.81
CA PHE A 602 -23.68 -27.09 -30.22
C PHE A 602 -24.88 -26.75 -31.11
N LYS A 603 -25.61 -25.68 -30.78
CA LYS A 603 -26.78 -25.23 -31.53
C LYS A 603 -26.44 -24.80 -32.96
N LYS A 604 -25.21 -24.34 -33.23
CA LYS A 604 -24.76 -23.92 -34.57
C LYS A 604 -24.48 -25.11 -35.49
N LEU A 605 -24.32 -26.31 -34.94
CA LEU A 605 -24.12 -27.52 -35.72
C LEU A 605 -25.39 -27.85 -36.54
N PRO A 606 -25.25 -28.39 -37.77
CA PRO A 606 -26.39 -28.79 -38.59
C PRO A 606 -27.18 -29.94 -37.93
N GLY A 607 -28.48 -30.03 -38.23
CA GLY A 607 -29.38 -31.09 -37.73
C GLY A 607 -30.32 -30.65 -36.60
N ALA A 608 -31.41 -31.41 -36.40
CA ALA A 608 -32.39 -31.18 -35.34
C ALA A 608 -31.86 -31.67 -33.98
N ASN A 609 -32.23 -30.98 -32.89
CA ASN A 609 -31.83 -31.38 -31.54
C ASN A 609 -32.72 -32.52 -31.02
N VAL A 610 -32.12 -33.61 -30.56
CA VAL A 610 -32.79 -34.73 -29.89
C VAL A 610 -32.38 -34.74 -28.43
N TYR A 611 -33.35 -34.96 -27.54
CA TYR A 611 -33.14 -34.98 -26.10
C TYR A 611 -33.25 -36.42 -25.56
N ARG A 612 -32.29 -36.83 -24.74
CA ARG A 612 -32.26 -38.13 -24.07
C ARG A 612 -31.98 -37.94 -22.58
N GLU A 613 -32.82 -38.51 -21.73
CA GLU A 613 -32.69 -38.39 -20.29
C GLU A 613 -31.95 -39.62 -19.71
N MET A 614 -31.07 -39.43 -18.72
CA MET A 614 -30.38 -40.48 -17.97
C MET A 614 -30.15 -40.06 -16.50
N SER A 615 -29.83 -41.01 -15.62
CA SER A 615 -29.46 -40.67 -14.23
C SER A 615 -28.03 -40.12 -14.13
N LEU A 616 -27.74 -39.39 -13.04
CA LEU A 616 -26.41 -38.83 -12.78
C LEU A 616 -25.32 -39.91 -12.72
N GLN A 617 -25.62 -41.07 -12.13
CA GLN A 617 -24.68 -42.20 -12.02
C GLN A 617 -24.31 -42.78 -13.39
N HIS A 618 -25.29 -42.97 -14.28
CA HIS A 618 -25.03 -43.44 -15.64
C HIS A 618 -24.22 -42.42 -16.45
N TYR A 619 -24.47 -41.12 -16.22
CA TYR A 619 -23.69 -40.06 -16.85
C TYR A 619 -22.23 -40.05 -16.38
N GLN A 620 -21.98 -40.22 -15.08
CA GLN A 620 -20.62 -40.32 -14.52
C GLN A 620 -19.86 -41.52 -15.10
N LEU A 621 -20.51 -42.69 -15.16
CA LEU A 621 -19.91 -43.87 -15.77
C LEU A 621 -19.59 -43.65 -17.25
N MET A 622 -20.51 -43.04 -18.01
CA MET A 622 -20.27 -42.68 -19.42
C MET A 622 -19.05 -41.76 -19.56
N GLN A 623 -18.92 -40.76 -18.68
CA GLN A 623 -17.80 -39.83 -18.66
C GLN A 623 -16.47 -40.51 -18.32
N GLU A 624 -16.44 -41.41 -17.33
CA GLU A 624 -15.25 -42.20 -16.98
C GLU A 624 -14.79 -43.08 -18.15
N GLN A 625 -15.74 -43.71 -18.85
CA GLN A 625 -15.46 -44.56 -20.00
C GLN A 625 -14.92 -43.76 -21.20
N LEU A 626 -15.44 -42.55 -21.42
CA LEU A 626 -14.92 -41.60 -22.43
C LEU A 626 -13.49 -41.16 -22.10
N HIS A 627 -13.24 -40.79 -20.85
CA HIS A 627 -11.91 -40.35 -20.41
C HIS A 627 -10.89 -41.49 -20.41
N GLY A 628 -11.32 -42.71 -20.10
CA GLY A 628 -10.50 -43.93 -20.16
C GLY A 628 -10.27 -44.46 -21.57
N GLY A 629 -10.85 -43.84 -22.61
CA GLY A 629 -10.72 -44.25 -24.01
C GLY A 629 -11.46 -45.56 -24.36
N GLN A 630 -12.25 -46.10 -23.44
CA GLN A 630 -13.08 -47.30 -23.64
C GLN A 630 -14.34 -46.98 -24.46
N LEU A 631 -14.78 -45.72 -24.41
CA LEU A 631 -15.80 -45.13 -25.28
C LEU A 631 -15.14 -44.11 -26.21
N THR A 632 -15.42 -44.20 -27.51
CA THR A 632 -15.11 -43.13 -28.46
C THR A 632 -16.40 -42.51 -28.96
N VAL A 633 -16.43 -41.18 -29.01
CA VAL A 633 -17.57 -40.43 -29.53
C VAL A 633 -17.07 -39.51 -30.63
N ASP A 634 -17.44 -39.83 -31.86
CA ASP A 634 -16.92 -39.17 -33.06
C ASP A 634 -17.49 -37.76 -33.28
N ARG A 635 -18.50 -37.35 -32.49
CA ARG A 635 -19.20 -36.06 -32.65
C ARG A 635 -19.56 -35.43 -31.31
N PRO A 636 -19.45 -34.10 -31.18
CA PRO A 636 -19.72 -33.41 -29.92
C PRO A 636 -21.18 -33.61 -29.48
N PHE A 637 -21.43 -33.65 -28.17
CA PHE A 637 -22.76 -33.70 -27.56
C PHE A 637 -22.83 -32.74 -26.36
N CYS A 638 -24.03 -32.28 -26.00
CA CYS A 638 -24.24 -31.41 -24.84
C CYS A 638 -25.06 -32.14 -23.77
N ALA A 639 -24.88 -31.81 -22.48
CA ALA A 639 -25.62 -32.42 -21.38
C ALA A 639 -26.12 -31.36 -20.39
N PHE A 640 -27.37 -31.50 -19.94
CA PHE A 640 -27.99 -30.61 -18.96
C PHE A 640 -28.46 -31.37 -17.72
N ARG A 641 -27.96 -31.02 -16.54
CA ARG A 641 -28.53 -31.48 -15.28
C ARG A 641 -29.76 -30.66 -14.91
N GLN A 642 -30.85 -31.35 -14.56
CA GLN A 642 -32.13 -30.76 -14.16
C GLN A 642 -32.92 -31.79 -13.32
N ASN A 643 -33.27 -31.43 -12.07
CA ASN A 643 -33.99 -32.28 -11.12
C ASN A 643 -33.29 -33.64 -10.86
N GLY A 644 -31.97 -33.64 -10.64
CA GLY A 644 -31.22 -34.88 -10.41
C GLY A 644 -31.07 -35.80 -11.63
N ARG A 645 -31.57 -35.40 -12.80
CA ARG A 645 -31.44 -36.13 -14.07
C ARG A 645 -30.57 -35.37 -15.05
N ILE A 646 -29.94 -36.09 -15.98
CA ILE A 646 -29.14 -35.53 -17.06
C ILE A 646 -29.91 -35.64 -18.37
N ASN A 647 -30.08 -34.53 -19.08
CA ASN A 647 -30.65 -34.44 -20.41
C ASN A 647 -29.52 -34.23 -21.42
N LEU A 648 -29.15 -35.28 -22.13
CA LEU A 648 -28.24 -35.23 -23.26
C LEU A 648 -28.95 -34.64 -24.49
N VAL A 649 -28.23 -33.81 -25.23
CA VAL A 649 -28.68 -33.19 -26.46
C VAL A 649 -27.77 -33.60 -27.61
N LEU A 650 -28.39 -34.15 -28.65
CA LEU A 650 -27.77 -34.78 -29.81
C LEU A 650 -28.30 -34.13 -31.11
N LYS A 651 -27.59 -34.29 -32.23
CA LYS A 651 -28.06 -33.86 -33.56
C LYS A 651 -28.57 -35.06 -34.38
N GLU A 652 -29.71 -34.94 -35.05
CA GLU A 652 -30.11 -35.96 -36.05
C GLU A 652 -29.17 -35.93 -37.28
N PRO A 653 -28.74 -37.10 -37.81
CA PRO A 653 -29.32 -38.45 -37.66
C PRO A 653 -28.64 -39.36 -36.60
N ASP A 654 -27.91 -38.80 -35.63
CA ASP A 654 -27.05 -39.57 -34.69
C ASP A 654 -27.81 -40.39 -33.62
N LYS A 655 -29.12 -40.60 -33.81
CA LYS A 655 -30.01 -41.32 -32.87
C LYS A 655 -29.67 -42.81 -32.75
N SER A 656 -29.31 -43.50 -33.84
CA SER A 656 -29.07 -44.96 -33.78
C SER A 656 -27.75 -45.33 -33.09
N TYR A 657 -26.68 -44.56 -33.33
CA TYR A 657 -25.36 -44.79 -32.73
C TYR A 657 -25.37 -44.56 -31.20
N PHE A 658 -26.01 -43.48 -30.76
CA PHE A 658 -26.17 -43.24 -29.33
C PHE A 658 -27.21 -44.16 -28.69
N ASP A 659 -28.31 -44.53 -29.36
CA ASP A 659 -29.24 -45.53 -28.79
C ASP A 659 -28.52 -46.89 -28.51
N ASP A 660 -27.52 -47.27 -29.31
CA ASP A 660 -26.65 -48.43 -29.04
C ASP A 660 -25.67 -48.19 -27.88
N LEU A 661 -25.10 -46.97 -27.77
CA LEU A 661 -24.27 -46.55 -26.63
C LEU A 661 -25.03 -46.61 -25.30
N PHE A 662 -26.24 -46.05 -25.28
CA PHE A 662 -27.13 -46.02 -24.12
C PHE A 662 -27.53 -47.44 -23.70
N ARG A 663 -27.88 -48.30 -24.66
CA ARG A 663 -28.15 -49.73 -24.39
C ARG A 663 -26.92 -50.44 -23.83
N GLY A 664 -25.72 -50.12 -24.32
CA GLY A 664 -24.45 -50.62 -23.78
C GLY A 664 -24.25 -50.22 -22.33
N VAL A 665 -24.35 -48.92 -22.02
CA VAL A 665 -24.22 -48.40 -20.65
C VAL A 665 -25.27 -49.01 -19.73
N GLU A 666 -26.54 -49.04 -20.12
CA GLU A 666 -27.63 -49.66 -19.34
C GLU A 666 -27.39 -51.17 -19.09
N TYR A 667 -26.95 -51.91 -20.12
CA TYR A 667 -26.59 -53.32 -20.02
C TYR A 667 -25.43 -53.57 -19.05
N TYR A 668 -24.37 -52.75 -19.12
CA TYR A 668 -23.22 -52.84 -18.21
C TYR A 668 -23.60 -52.54 -16.77
N THR A 669 -24.42 -51.52 -16.52
CA THR A 669 -24.96 -51.24 -15.18
C THR A 669 -25.81 -52.38 -14.64
N GLN A 670 -26.69 -52.99 -15.44
CA GLN A 670 -27.50 -54.13 -14.97
C GLN A 670 -26.68 -55.38 -14.62
N LYS A 671 -25.50 -55.56 -15.25
CA LYS A 671 -24.60 -56.68 -14.98
C LYS A 671 -23.65 -56.46 -13.79
N LEU A 672 -23.20 -55.23 -13.54
CA LEU A 672 -22.20 -54.88 -12.51
C LEU A 672 -22.78 -54.30 -11.22
N TYR A 673 -24.05 -53.86 -11.21
CA TYR A 673 -24.70 -53.28 -10.02
C TYR A 673 -24.74 -54.17 -8.75
N PRO A 674 -24.75 -55.52 -8.81
CA PRO A 674 -24.74 -56.32 -7.58
C PRO A 674 -23.42 -56.21 -6.77
N GLU A 675 -22.29 -55.93 -7.43
CA GLU A 675 -20.97 -55.93 -6.78
C GLU A 675 -20.57 -54.56 -6.20
N ILE A 676 -21.12 -53.47 -6.74
CA ILE A 676 -20.77 -52.09 -6.33
C ILE A 676 -21.51 -51.69 -5.04
N LEU A 677 -22.75 -52.17 -4.84
CA LEU A 677 -23.52 -51.92 -3.62
C LEU A 677 -22.89 -52.55 -2.38
N ASP A 678 -22.27 -53.73 -2.52
CA ASP A 678 -21.62 -54.44 -1.41
C ASP A 678 -20.36 -53.72 -0.91
N LYS A 679 -19.65 -53.00 -1.81
CA LYS A 679 -18.47 -52.19 -1.47
C LYS A 679 -18.81 -50.81 -0.93
N ALA A 680 -19.93 -50.20 -1.34
CA ALA A 680 -20.35 -48.88 -0.86
C ALA A 680 -20.90 -48.91 0.59
N VAL A 681 -21.43 -50.05 1.05
CA VAL A 681 -21.90 -50.24 2.44
C VAL A 681 -20.74 -50.36 3.44
N HIS A 682 -19.55 -50.75 2.98
CA HIS A 682 -18.35 -50.90 3.81
C HIS A 682 -17.29 -49.82 3.51
N GLY A 683 -17.61 -48.58 3.88
CA GLY A 683 -16.68 -47.57 4.40
C GLY A 683 -15.46 -47.19 3.55
N LEU A 684 -15.53 -46.07 2.85
CA LEU A 684 -14.35 -45.38 2.34
C LEU A 684 -13.99 -44.19 3.23
N ASN A 685 -13.05 -44.44 4.14
CA ASN A 685 -12.23 -43.43 4.81
C ASN A 685 -11.29 -42.76 3.80
N ARG A 686 -11.05 -41.46 3.98
CA ARG A 686 -10.36 -40.53 3.06
C ARG A 686 -8.86 -40.75 2.82
N ASP A 687 -8.26 -41.86 3.27
CA ASP A 687 -6.79 -41.97 3.33
C ASP A 687 -6.13 -42.80 2.21
N ASN A 688 -6.88 -43.35 1.24
CA ASN A 688 -6.30 -44.29 0.25
C ASN A 688 -6.08 -43.72 -1.18
N MET A 689 -5.93 -42.41 -1.36
CA MET A 689 -5.53 -41.80 -2.65
C MET A 689 -4.00 -41.62 -2.82
N GLN A 690 -3.19 -42.55 -2.30
CA GLN A 690 -1.72 -42.48 -2.47
C GLN A 690 -1.02 -43.71 -3.04
N ASN A 691 -1.68 -44.84 -3.24
CA ASN A 691 -1.04 -45.99 -3.89
C ASN A 691 -1.78 -46.37 -5.17
N GLY A 692 -1.10 -46.13 -6.30
CA GLY A 692 -1.54 -46.58 -7.61
C GLY A 692 -1.67 -48.10 -7.63
N TYR A 693 -2.75 -48.56 -8.26
CA TYR A 693 -2.86 -49.92 -8.74
C TYR A 693 -3.26 -49.86 -10.20
N GLU A 694 -2.40 -50.40 -11.06
CA GLU A 694 -2.81 -50.98 -12.34
C GLU A 694 -3.86 -52.06 -12.06
N ILE A 695 -4.95 -52.05 -12.81
CA ILE A 695 -5.83 -53.19 -12.92
C ILE A 695 -5.80 -53.58 -14.40
N GLU A 696 -5.15 -54.71 -14.67
CA GLU A 696 -5.37 -55.47 -15.91
C GLU A 696 -6.83 -55.96 -15.97
N LEU A 697 -7.38 -55.87 -17.17
CA LEU A 697 -8.79 -55.97 -17.60
C LEU A 697 -9.68 -57.02 -16.92
#